data_AF-A0A378U2G3-F1
#
_entry.id   AF-A0A378U2G3-F1
#
_cell.length_a   1.000
_cell.length_b   1.000
_cell.length_c   1.000
_cell.angle_alpha   90.00
_cell.angle_beta   90.00
_cell.angle_gamma   90.00
#
_symmetry.space_group_name_H-M   'P 1'
#
loop_
_entity.id
_entity.type
_entity.pdbx_description
1 polymer ?
#
loop_
_entity_poly.entity_id
_entity_poly.type
_entity_poly.pdbx_seq_one_letter_code
_entity_poly.pdbx_strand_id
1 'polypeptide(L)'
;MSEITLAVRNTDNGSSSSVPRKYPLNQQQPLYLQADKDTVFQLADENGRLPEDVLFSREGEDLLIHPAVQDKAAAIIKDYYVYQSSPPQALYLPQKSLPAADYPQPVETSSFTPTADAKTADAVFLSMPSKGGAALFAGLSAAALGAAVRKGDRGTPENEQPAATNRPSEKPVEQPKPAEQSKPVEQPKPVEKPSEKPVEQPKPVEQPKPAEQPKPVEQPKPVERPSEKPIEQPKPVEQPKPVEQPKPVEQPKPVEQPKPVEQPKPVEQPKPVEPPKPNVKPDTPATAEGGYSLHDHPVYGKYIDASEFGTDPTGKTDSLHAIQEALRAAEKESLALKAANPDAKGVFVHLKGTLYVSDQIVIDKKVGHIGGLFGDGMVGRSQNGQGTEIRFDKVQEGVFNSNTNEMDIRRDAGVLVDGVDGVTIANLSVKYTADDFYREGYSYFGKVNGIMVNDADHTTIRSVEVSGANRAGVFFSSTKTLEKDPHSATGRTFKGRRILGEVDEDYEHLPYGEHNRLEDSYLHHNRVAGAMFGYQKDFTADNNVLERNGHEADGGTGYGIASMAGSYNHGITFTNNKTDHNYRKGLDIHDGNHITIANNQSNGDRLYGIGVYNRQFVMDDVRIKGNTIVQDADFRLEKDDGNRDNFPYEVIYHGYSAIQLMTNAQFRDFKSDVPGKFTVSGNTIKGLDVYKDNMQTFGIEFRNHESKTNYRVDIVDNTLEGKSTKSLIAVINNTKNRVTGELGEGIGTVNISGNKAHIDEISAGRSAIVVAEDKETHVNSLRGSVTIKDNEIEIGKENYGETEAIYVRGNAEHYDISGNELTSNGEAQHSFIVVNNDTTHKATAEINGNHLHSTTWDGYTGGLWPRWLIKAGGEVALQSADGNTHNGAKAPLLSTYQAEVDSHKAKLTLALAKHDVHEVGLTDSGSKLSLSDLLSPDGFAGSSILSDFNGNQGALSYASDAALNNQVLPSMEGLQIL
;
A
#
# COMPACT_ATOMS: atom_id res chain seq x y z
N MET A 1 43.68 0.13 11.15
CA MET A 1 44.33 1.33 10.57
C MET A 1 45.35 1.91 11.54
N SER A 2 46.42 2.55 11.04
CA SER A 2 47.47 3.22 11.83
C SER A 2 47.38 4.74 11.88
N GLU A 3 46.70 5.38 10.93
CA GLU A 3 46.56 6.84 10.82
C GLU A 3 45.14 7.23 10.37
N ILE A 4 44.72 8.45 10.73
CA ILE A 4 43.62 9.19 10.07
C ILE A 4 44.16 10.51 9.52
N THR A 5 43.66 10.91 8.37
CA THR A 5 43.82 12.27 7.86
C THR A 5 42.59 13.07 8.24
N LEU A 6 42.78 14.23 8.88
CA LEU A 6 41.69 15.17 9.13
C LEU A 6 41.97 16.50 8.41
N ALA A 7 41.05 16.90 7.55
CA ALA A 7 41.09 18.22 6.91
C ALA A 7 40.00 19.12 7.51
N VAL A 8 40.32 20.40 7.66
CA VAL A 8 39.44 21.42 8.26
C VAL A 8 39.17 22.49 7.19
N ARG A 9 37.92 22.64 6.78
CA ARG A 9 37.48 23.67 5.81
C ARG A 9 36.61 24.71 6.51
N ASN A 10 36.95 25.98 6.36
CA ASN A 10 36.09 27.09 6.76
C ASN A 10 35.23 27.51 5.55
N THR A 11 33.92 27.69 5.73
CA THR A 11 32.99 27.93 4.62
C THR A 11 33.04 29.34 4.03
N ASP A 12 33.56 30.31 4.78
CA ASP A 12 33.29 31.73 4.52
C ASP A 12 34.29 32.44 3.60
N ASN A 13 35.44 31.83 3.30
CA ASN A 13 36.44 32.39 2.38
C ASN A 13 36.70 31.41 1.23
N GLY A 14 36.34 31.82 0.00
CA GLY A 14 36.45 31.04 -1.24
C GLY A 14 37.88 30.72 -1.73
N SER A 15 38.84 30.58 -0.82
CA SER A 15 40.22 30.15 -1.06
C SER A 15 40.45 28.81 -0.37
N SER A 16 40.37 27.72 -1.13
CA SER A 16 40.61 26.36 -0.61
C SER A 16 42.11 26.11 -0.35
N SER A 17 42.58 26.44 0.86
CA SER A 17 43.90 26.00 1.35
C SER A 17 43.83 25.40 2.75
N SER A 18 42.92 24.44 2.93
CA SER A 18 42.94 23.51 4.06
C SER A 18 44.08 22.52 3.86
N VAL A 19 45.28 22.79 4.39
CA VAL A 19 46.38 21.81 4.38
C VAL A 19 45.93 20.57 5.17
N PRO A 20 45.79 19.39 4.54
CA PRO A 20 45.35 18.19 5.25
C PRO A 20 46.40 17.81 6.29
N ARG A 21 46.01 17.71 7.57
CA ARG A 21 46.92 17.24 8.61
C ARG A 21 46.69 15.76 8.84
N LYS A 22 47.76 14.97 8.67
CA LYS A 22 47.78 13.55 9.03
C LYS A 22 47.99 13.41 10.53
N TYR A 23 47.19 12.58 11.16
CA TYR A 23 47.24 12.33 12.60
C TYR A 23 47.36 10.82 12.85
N PRO A 24 48.50 10.34 13.37
CA PRO A 24 48.68 8.92 13.66
C PRO A 24 47.80 8.51 14.85
N LEU A 25 47.13 7.36 14.72
CA LEU A 25 46.14 6.84 15.68
C LEU A 25 46.75 6.15 16.91
N ASN A 26 48.08 5.99 16.96
CA ASN A 26 48.79 5.29 18.04
C ASN A 26 49.32 6.23 19.14
N GLN A 27 48.72 7.41 19.32
CA GLN A 27 49.10 8.33 20.40
C GLN A 27 48.52 7.88 21.75
N GLN A 28 49.31 7.98 22.81
CA GLN A 28 48.88 7.60 24.17
C GLN A 28 47.84 8.58 24.78
N GLN A 29 47.58 9.70 24.12
CA GLN A 29 46.60 10.72 24.50
C GLN A 29 45.77 11.14 23.27
N PRO A 30 44.48 11.52 23.44
CA PRO A 30 43.65 11.98 22.33
C PRO A 30 44.14 13.31 21.75
N LEU A 31 44.03 13.47 20.44
CA LEU A 31 44.09 14.77 19.79
C LEU A 31 42.85 15.60 20.16
N TYR A 32 43.02 16.86 20.53
CA TYR A 32 41.89 17.78 20.74
C TYR A 32 41.85 18.85 19.64
N LEU A 33 40.65 19.07 19.10
CA LEU A 33 40.35 20.09 18.11
C LEU A 33 39.13 20.89 18.60
N GLN A 34 38.94 22.11 18.09
CA GLN A 34 37.80 22.97 18.42
C GLN A 34 36.92 23.10 17.17
N ALA A 35 35.61 22.89 17.30
CA ALA A 35 34.66 23.26 16.27
C ALA A 35 34.24 24.72 16.47
N ASP A 36 34.05 25.40 15.34
CA ASP A 36 33.45 26.72 15.22
C ASP A 36 32.29 26.64 14.21
N LYS A 37 31.40 27.63 14.23
CA LYS A 37 30.16 27.68 13.45
C LYS A 37 30.30 27.33 11.97
N ASP A 38 31.39 27.78 11.36
CA ASP A 38 31.60 27.78 9.91
C ASP A 38 32.68 26.75 9.49
N THR A 39 32.98 25.78 10.38
CA THR A 39 34.06 24.79 10.24
C THR A 39 33.54 23.39 9.94
N VAL A 40 33.93 22.86 8.78
CA VAL A 40 33.64 21.48 8.35
C VAL A 40 34.89 20.61 8.47
N PHE A 41 34.77 19.49 9.16
CA PHE A 41 35.81 18.47 9.26
C PHE A 41 35.59 17.41 8.18
N GLN A 42 36.68 16.85 7.63
CA GLN A 42 36.65 15.72 6.71
C GLN A 42 37.62 14.63 7.21
N LEU A 43 37.14 13.38 7.31
CA LEU A 43 37.95 12.24 7.75
C LEU A 43 38.28 11.33 6.57
N ALA A 44 39.56 10.95 6.45
CA ALA A 44 40.03 9.98 5.47
C ALA A 44 41.09 9.03 6.06
N ASP A 45 41.28 7.87 5.42
CA ASP A 45 42.40 6.97 5.68
C ASP A 45 43.72 7.50 5.09
N GLU A 46 44.77 6.69 5.13
CA GLU A 46 46.09 7.03 4.55
C GLU A 46 46.07 7.22 3.02
N ASN A 47 45.05 6.69 2.34
CA ASN A 47 44.83 6.70 0.89
C ASN A 47 43.77 7.72 0.43
N GLY A 48 43.26 8.58 1.33
CA GLY A 48 42.20 9.54 1.02
C GLY A 48 40.80 8.93 0.89
N ARG A 49 40.62 7.67 1.30
CA ARG A 49 39.34 6.95 1.29
C ARG A 49 38.66 7.03 2.65
N LEU A 50 37.45 6.49 2.70
CA LEU A 50 36.66 6.43 3.90
C LEU A 50 37.19 5.37 4.89
N PRO A 51 37.48 5.71 6.15
CA PRO A 51 37.81 4.71 7.16
C PRO A 51 36.58 3.84 7.46
N GLU A 52 36.64 2.54 7.15
CA GLU A 52 35.53 1.62 7.44
C GLU A 52 35.46 1.22 8.92
N ASP A 53 36.62 1.24 9.62
CA ASP A 53 36.76 0.84 11.03
C ASP A 53 36.92 2.04 12.00
N VAL A 54 36.09 3.08 11.85
CA VAL A 54 36.05 4.22 12.78
C VAL A 54 34.65 4.38 13.39
N LEU A 55 34.61 4.38 14.71
CA LEU A 55 33.42 4.62 15.52
C LEU A 55 33.42 6.08 16.00
N PHE A 56 32.22 6.64 16.12
CA PHE A 56 32.02 7.98 16.68
C PHE A 56 31.19 7.88 17.96
N SER A 57 31.56 8.64 18.98
CA SER A 57 30.71 8.86 20.15
C SER A 57 30.58 10.35 20.43
N ARG A 58 29.62 10.72 21.27
CA ARG A 58 29.42 12.10 21.73
C ARG A 58 29.67 12.16 23.24
N GLU A 59 30.36 13.19 23.71
CA GLU A 59 30.52 13.48 25.14
C GLU A 59 30.25 14.97 25.37
N GLY A 60 29.14 15.31 26.02
CA GLY A 60 28.67 16.70 26.05
C GLY A 60 28.35 17.20 24.63
N GLU A 61 28.98 18.31 24.22
CA GLU A 61 28.90 18.84 22.85
C GLU A 61 30.06 18.37 21.95
N ASP A 62 30.97 17.54 22.49
CA ASP A 62 32.17 17.09 21.79
C ASP A 62 31.90 15.83 20.95
N LEU A 63 32.51 15.75 19.76
CA LEU A 63 32.54 14.56 18.90
C LEU A 63 33.85 13.80 19.11
N LEU A 64 33.74 12.58 19.65
CA LEU A 64 34.87 11.67 19.88
C LEU A 64 34.99 10.69 18.70
N ILE A 65 36.21 10.44 18.27
CA ILE A 65 36.56 9.58 17.14
C ILE A 65 37.44 8.44 17.65
N HIS A 66 36.95 7.20 17.54
CA HIS A 66 37.60 5.99 18.05
C HIS A 66 37.94 5.06 16.89
N PRO A 67 39.18 4.55 16.77
CA PRO A 67 39.45 3.37 15.96
C PRO A 67 38.68 2.18 16.52
N ALA A 68 38.06 1.34 15.68
CA ALA A 68 37.16 0.25 16.13
C ALA A 68 37.82 -0.86 17.01
N VAL A 69 39.09 -0.70 17.37
CA VAL A 69 39.90 -1.64 18.17
C VAL A 69 40.49 -1.00 19.44
N GLN A 70 40.08 0.23 19.81
CA GLN A 70 40.58 0.93 21.00
C GLN A 70 39.43 1.57 21.80
N ASP A 71 39.39 1.34 23.11
CA ASP A 71 38.40 1.92 24.04
C ASP A 71 38.61 3.43 24.34
N LYS A 72 39.60 4.06 23.71
CA LYS A 72 39.94 5.47 23.91
C LYS A 72 39.87 6.22 22.59
N ALA A 73 39.26 7.40 22.63
CA ALA A 73 39.20 8.29 21.48
C ALA A 73 40.62 8.67 21.04
N ALA A 74 40.89 8.54 19.75
CA ALA A 74 42.12 9.02 19.14
C ALA A 74 42.05 10.53 18.82
N ALA A 75 40.85 11.04 18.57
CA ALA A 75 40.59 12.48 18.43
C ALA A 75 39.26 12.89 19.07
N ILE A 76 39.19 14.13 19.55
CA ILE A 76 38.03 14.75 20.19
C ILE A 76 37.86 16.15 19.59
N ILE A 77 36.74 16.40 18.92
CA ILE A 77 36.38 17.69 18.34
C ILE A 77 35.39 18.37 19.28
N LYS A 78 35.85 19.39 19.99
CA LYS A 78 35.09 20.10 21.01
C LYS A 78 33.99 20.97 20.43
N ASP A 79 32.87 21.06 21.15
CA ASP A 79 31.71 21.86 20.79
C ASP A 79 31.13 21.58 19.37
N TYR A 80 31.45 20.43 18.79
CA TYR A 80 30.98 20.02 17.46
C TYR A 80 29.46 20.14 17.34
N TYR A 81 28.73 19.67 18.35
CA TYR A 81 27.28 19.64 18.37
C TYR A 81 26.61 20.98 18.74
N VAL A 82 27.37 21.98 19.18
CA VAL A 82 26.88 23.37 19.31
C VAL A 82 26.49 23.94 17.94
N TYR A 83 27.23 23.54 16.90
CA TYR A 83 27.08 24.09 15.55
C TYR A 83 26.49 23.08 14.55
N GLN A 84 26.62 21.78 14.80
CA GLN A 84 26.17 20.71 13.91
C GLN A 84 25.27 19.73 14.66
N SER A 85 23.95 19.89 14.52
CA SER A 85 22.93 19.17 15.31
C SER A 85 22.78 17.67 15.01
N SER A 86 23.68 17.07 14.22
CA SER A 86 23.67 15.65 13.87
C SER A 86 25.09 15.09 13.70
N PRO A 87 25.33 13.81 14.06
CA PRO A 87 26.59 13.15 13.75
C PRO A 87 26.80 13.14 12.22
N PRO A 88 28.03 13.27 11.72
CA PRO A 88 28.19 13.95 10.46
C PRO A 88 28.04 12.96 9.31
N GLN A 89 26.92 13.01 8.59
CA GLN A 89 26.94 12.64 7.17
C GLN A 89 27.83 13.65 6.38
N ALA A 90 28.07 14.84 6.92
CA ALA A 90 28.91 15.90 6.33
C ALA A 90 30.43 15.67 6.45
N LEU A 91 30.92 14.68 7.20
CA LEU A 91 32.32 14.21 7.13
C LEU A 91 32.62 13.47 5.81
N TYR A 92 31.57 13.16 5.02
CA TYR A 92 31.56 12.17 3.96
C TYR A 92 31.10 12.78 2.63
N LEU A 93 32.02 12.94 1.68
CA LEU A 93 31.68 13.17 0.27
C LEU A 93 31.73 11.81 -0.47
N PRO A 94 30.75 11.51 -1.35
CA PRO A 94 30.79 10.30 -2.17
C PRO A 94 31.95 10.37 -3.19
N GLN A 95 32.51 9.20 -3.53
CA GLN A 95 33.62 9.07 -4.47
C GLN A 95 33.24 9.51 -5.90
N LYS A 96 33.41 10.79 -6.22
CA LYS A 96 33.69 11.26 -7.59
C LYS A 96 34.89 12.20 -7.59
N SER A 97 36.01 11.63 -8.04
CA SER A 97 37.26 12.27 -8.48
C SER A 97 37.91 13.32 -7.55
N LEU A 98 38.93 12.90 -6.80
CA LEU A 98 40.10 13.73 -6.47
C LEU A 98 41.38 12.89 -6.68
N PRO A 99 42.38 13.38 -7.45
CA PRO A 99 43.63 12.66 -7.66
C PRO A 99 44.56 12.76 -6.44
N ALA A 100 45.31 11.70 -6.15
CA ALA A 100 46.25 11.67 -5.04
C ALA A 100 47.62 12.26 -5.43
N ALA A 101 47.93 13.48 -4.97
CA ALA A 101 49.29 14.01 -4.79
C ALA A 101 49.30 15.30 -3.95
N ASP A 102 50.44 15.54 -3.28
CA ASP A 102 50.96 16.81 -2.76
C ASP A 102 50.13 17.68 -1.79
N TYR A 103 50.46 17.61 -0.49
CA TYR A 103 50.54 18.81 0.38
C TYR A 103 51.70 18.73 1.40
N PRO A 104 52.35 19.85 1.79
CA PRO A 104 53.57 19.85 2.60
C PRO A 104 53.36 19.85 4.13
N GLN A 105 54.47 19.75 4.87
CA GLN A 105 54.61 19.60 6.33
C GLN A 105 54.07 20.78 7.18
N PRO A 106 53.77 20.57 8.49
CA PRO A 106 52.93 21.48 9.30
C PRO A 106 53.70 22.57 10.08
N VAL A 107 52.95 23.58 10.55
CA VAL A 107 53.36 24.58 11.56
C VAL A 107 52.27 24.74 12.63
N GLU A 108 52.67 24.99 13.88
CA GLU A 108 51.85 24.89 15.12
C GLU A 108 51.02 26.16 15.48
N THR A 109 50.41 26.10 16.67
CA THR A 109 49.79 27.17 17.50
C THR A 109 48.32 27.54 17.21
N SER A 110 47.50 27.99 18.19
CA SER A 110 47.38 27.63 19.63
C SER A 110 46.11 28.25 20.23
N SER A 111 45.31 27.46 20.96
CA SER A 111 44.41 27.83 22.09
C SER A 111 43.68 29.21 22.12
N PHE A 112 42.34 29.19 22.24
CA PHE A 112 41.61 30.02 23.21
C PHE A 112 40.21 29.43 23.53
N THR A 113 39.71 29.64 24.75
CA THR A 113 38.32 29.33 25.20
C THR A 113 37.76 30.54 25.94
N PRO A 114 36.41 30.74 25.98
CA PRO A 114 35.76 30.73 27.29
C PRO A 114 34.24 30.34 27.36
N THR A 115 33.95 29.34 28.22
CA THR A 115 32.90 29.29 29.29
C THR A 115 31.37 29.36 29.04
N ALA A 116 30.68 28.32 29.58
CA ALA A 116 29.44 28.33 30.41
C ALA A 116 28.08 28.71 29.74
N ASP A 117 26.88 28.25 30.16
CA ASP A 117 26.36 27.23 31.10
C ASP A 117 24.83 27.04 30.77
N ALA A 118 24.07 25.99 31.10
CA ALA A 118 24.31 24.57 31.41
C ALA A 118 22.95 23.84 31.68
N LYS A 119 22.93 22.49 31.60
CA LYS A 119 21.89 21.53 32.10
C LYS A 119 20.55 21.46 31.31
N THR A 120 19.89 20.30 31.13
CA THR A 120 20.18 18.90 31.56
C THR A 120 19.55 17.92 30.56
N ALA A 121 20.18 16.77 30.34
CA ALA A 121 19.67 15.70 29.48
C ALA A 121 18.98 14.59 30.29
N ASP A 122 18.22 13.72 29.60
CA ASP A 122 18.05 12.31 29.95
C ASP A 122 18.04 11.48 28.65
N ALA A 123 18.60 10.28 28.70
CA ALA A 123 19.14 9.58 27.53
C ALA A 123 18.34 8.34 27.08
N VAL A 124 18.55 7.92 25.83
CA VAL A 124 18.12 6.61 25.29
C VAL A 124 19.29 5.95 24.53
N PHE A 125 19.54 4.67 24.81
CA PHE A 125 20.52 3.84 24.10
C PHE A 125 19.98 3.37 22.74
N LEU A 126 20.87 3.28 21.73
CA LEU A 126 20.67 2.42 20.56
C LEU A 126 21.90 1.53 20.35
N SER A 127 21.67 0.25 20.10
CA SER A 127 22.64 -0.69 19.54
C SER A 127 22.25 -1.01 18.09
N MET A 128 23.24 -1.12 17.20
CA MET A 128 23.08 -1.57 15.81
C MET A 128 24.05 -2.71 15.52
N PRO A 129 23.70 -3.59 14.56
CA PRO A 129 24.69 -4.02 13.57
C PRO A 129 24.31 -3.68 12.11
N SER A 130 25.34 -3.27 11.38
CA SER A 130 25.56 -3.08 9.94
C SER A 130 24.62 -3.67 8.86
N LYS A 131 24.30 -2.77 7.91
CA LYS A 131 24.36 -2.89 6.42
C LYS A 131 23.60 -4.04 5.69
N GLY A 132 22.52 -3.64 5.01
CA GLY A 132 21.91 -4.30 3.84
C GLY A 132 20.91 -3.30 3.21
N GLY A 133 20.93 -3.10 1.89
CA GLY A 133 20.31 -1.92 1.26
C GLY A 133 18.77 -1.91 1.22
N ALA A 134 18.18 -0.72 1.36
CA ALA A 134 16.79 -0.43 0.99
C ALA A 134 16.62 1.07 0.68
N ALA A 135 16.08 1.41 -0.49
CA ALA A 135 15.79 2.79 -0.87
C ALA A 135 14.42 3.25 -0.34
N LEU A 136 14.41 4.44 0.28
CA LEU A 136 13.30 5.41 0.39
C LEU A 136 11.84 4.88 0.33
N PHE A 137 11.36 4.27 1.43
CA PHE A 137 9.92 4.33 1.79
C PHE A 137 9.71 4.18 3.32
N ALA A 138 9.84 5.29 4.06
CA ALA A 138 9.20 5.47 5.37
C ALA A 138 9.33 6.93 5.86
N GLY A 139 8.22 7.68 5.88
CA GLY A 139 8.13 8.86 6.73
C GLY A 139 8.01 8.39 8.19
N LEU A 140 9.12 8.41 8.92
CA LEU A 140 9.21 7.92 10.29
C LEU A 140 8.87 9.03 11.29
N SER A 141 7.98 8.71 12.22
CA SER A 141 7.68 9.53 13.38
C SER A 141 7.65 8.61 14.60
N ALA A 142 8.51 8.91 15.57
CA ALA A 142 8.79 8.04 16.70
C ALA A 142 8.67 8.82 18.02
N ALA A 143 7.50 8.71 18.63
CA ALA A 143 7.19 9.04 20.02
C ALA A 143 5.97 8.17 20.39
N ALA A 144 5.81 7.62 21.60
CA ALA A 144 6.69 7.51 22.76
C ALA A 144 6.24 6.27 23.56
N LEU A 145 6.86 5.97 24.72
CA LEU A 145 6.13 5.78 25.99
C LEU A 145 7.05 5.46 27.18
N GLY A 146 6.94 6.24 28.26
CA GLY A 146 7.69 6.01 29.49
C GLY A 146 7.31 6.96 30.63
N ALA A 147 6.10 6.80 31.18
CA ALA A 147 5.69 7.55 32.37
C ALA A 147 6.16 6.83 33.65
N ALA A 148 6.98 7.51 34.47
CA ALA A 148 7.44 7.01 35.76
C ALA A 148 6.70 7.69 36.91
N VAL A 149 6.08 6.90 37.79
CA VAL A 149 5.45 7.41 39.02
C VAL A 149 6.53 7.67 40.07
N ARG A 150 6.81 8.94 40.35
CA ARG A 150 7.62 9.35 41.51
C ARG A 150 6.78 9.32 42.79
N LYS A 151 7.25 8.61 43.81
CA LYS A 151 6.87 8.84 45.21
C LYS A 151 7.93 9.77 45.81
N GLY A 152 7.53 10.98 46.18
CA GLY A 152 8.44 11.96 46.76
C GLY A 152 8.50 11.86 48.29
N ASP A 153 9.59 12.37 48.87
CA ASP A 153 9.48 13.19 50.08
C ASP A 153 10.57 14.28 50.09
N ARG A 154 10.33 15.39 50.82
CA ARG A 154 11.22 16.56 50.90
C ARG A 154 11.87 16.67 52.27
N GLY A 155 13.17 16.95 52.34
CA GLY A 155 13.86 17.19 53.61
C GLY A 155 15.35 17.52 53.46
N THR A 156 15.65 18.78 53.15
CA THR A 156 17.00 19.41 53.23
C THR A 156 17.32 19.86 54.67
N PRO A 157 18.56 20.28 54.99
CA PRO A 157 19.88 19.75 54.60
C PRO A 157 20.85 19.64 55.82
N GLU A 158 22.16 19.57 55.55
CA GLU A 158 23.37 19.65 56.43
C GLU A 158 24.12 18.31 56.53
N ASN A 159 25.45 18.22 56.62
CA ASN A 159 26.62 19.02 56.25
C ASN A 159 27.84 18.11 56.63
N GLU A 160 29.02 18.35 56.05
CA GLU A 160 30.34 17.83 56.46
C GLU A 160 30.71 16.32 56.27
N GLN A 161 31.67 16.15 55.36
CA GLN A 161 32.69 15.11 55.12
C GLN A 161 33.69 14.96 56.32
N PRO A 162 34.60 13.95 56.46
CA PRO A 162 34.66 12.54 56.00
C PRO A 162 35.08 11.48 57.10
N ALA A 163 35.20 10.22 56.67
CA ALA A 163 36.37 9.31 56.87
C ALA A 163 36.29 8.06 57.79
N ALA A 164 37.02 7.03 57.30
CA ALA A 164 37.77 6.01 58.02
C ALA A 164 37.05 4.91 58.85
N THR A 165 36.96 3.72 58.23
CA THR A 165 37.39 2.40 58.77
C THR A 165 37.43 2.19 60.29
N ASN A 166 36.63 1.23 60.81
CA ASN A 166 37.18 -0.10 61.15
C ASN A 166 36.10 -1.15 61.54
N ARG A 167 36.48 -2.42 61.37
CA ARG A 167 35.76 -3.66 61.76
C ARG A 167 35.99 -3.94 63.27
N PRO A 168 35.22 -4.84 63.94
CA PRO A 168 35.60 -6.27 63.90
C PRO A 168 34.44 -7.32 64.00
N SER A 169 34.76 -8.58 63.68
CA SER A 169 34.35 -9.90 64.29
C SER A 169 32.87 -10.23 64.59
N GLU A 170 32.32 -11.46 64.45
CA GLU A 170 32.77 -12.83 64.07
C GLU A 170 31.51 -13.68 63.69
N LYS A 171 31.45 -14.45 62.58
CA LYS A 171 31.70 -15.93 62.42
C LYS A 171 30.74 -16.90 63.18
N PRO A 172 30.52 -18.17 62.73
CA PRO A 172 30.58 -18.74 61.36
C PRO A 172 29.53 -19.86 61.00
N VAL A 173 29.28 -20.03 59.68
CA VAL A 173 29.19 -21.31 58.89
C VAL A 173 28.42 -22.55 59.40
N GLU A 174 27.47 -23.07 58.59
CA GLU A 174 27.54 -24.45 58.07
C GLU A 174 26.69 -24.70 56.80
N GLN A 175 27.01 -25.77 56.05
CA GLN A 175 26.44 -26.19 54.76
C GLN A 175 26.03 -27.68 54.90
N PRO A 176 24.97 -28.16 54.21
CA PRO A 176 25.23 -29.28 53.29
C PRO A 176 24.35 -29.37 52.02
N LYS A 177 24.81 -30.22 51.11
CA LYS A 177 24.13 -30.90 49.98
C LYS A 177 24.30 -32.44 50.21
N PRO A 178 23.69 -33.37 49.44
CA PRO A 178 22.68 -33.25 48.37
C PRO A 178 21.47 -34.23 48.49
N ALA A 179 20.55 -34.09 47.52
CA ALA A 179 19.45 -34.96 47.06
C ALA A 179 19.25 -36.40 47.58
N GLU A 180 17.98 -36.75 47.81
CA GLU A 180 17.47 -38.13 47.66
C GLU A 180 16.13 -38.14 46.90
N GLN A 181 15.85 -39.24 46.19
CA GLN A 181 14.84 -39.36 45.13
C GLN A 181 13.51 -39.92 45.66
N SER A 182 12.39 -39.19 45.48
CA SER A 182 11.05 -39.60 45.97
C SER A 182 10.22 -40.34 44.92
N LYS A 183 9.37 -41.28 45.37
CA LYS A 183 8.53 -42.17 44.55
C LYS A 183 7.33 -41.45 43.87
N PRO A 184 6.77 -42.02 42.78
CA PRO A 184 5.60 -41.45 42.12
C PRO A 184 4.33 -41.54 42.97
N VAL A 185 3.46 -40.53 42.85
CA VAL A 185 2.14 -40.45 43.50
C VAL A 185 1.04 -40.57 42.44
N GLU A 186 -0.05 -41.24 42.78
CA GLU A 186 -1.16 -41.57 41.87
C GLU A 186 -1.96 -40.35 41.38
N GLN A 187 -2.56 -40.49 40.20
CA GLN A 187 -3.47 -39.50 39.62
C GLN A 187 -4.78 -39.36 40.42
N PRO A 188 -5.30 -38.13 40.64
CA PRO A 188 -6.66 -37.95 41.11
C PRO A 188 -7.68 -38.26 40.01
N LYS A 189 -8.83 -38.83 40.39
CA LYS A 189 -9.93 -39.18 39.48
C LYS A 189 -10.63 -37.92 38.92
N PRO A 190 -11.26 -38.00 37.73
CA PRO A 190 -12.07 -36.90 37.18
C PRO A 190 -13.28 -36.59 38.07
N VAL A 191 -13.61 -35.31 38.21
CA VAL A 191 -14.84 -34.83 38.86
C VAL A 191 -15.97 -34.79 37.84
N GLU A 192 -17.15 -35.27 38.23
CA GLU A 192 -18.35 -35.30 37.39
C GLU A 192 -18.88 -33.89 37.07
N LYS A 193 -19.25 -33.66 35.81
CA LYS A 193 -19.91 -32.42 35.37
C LYS A 193 -21.43 -32.56 35.55
N PRO A 194 -22.15 -31.57 36.14
CA PRO A 194 -23.60 -31.63 36.28
C PRO A 194 -24.33 -31.72 34.94
N SER A 195 -25.44 -32.44 34.90
CA SER A 195 -26.30 -32.57 33.73
C SER A 195 -27.34 -31.45 33.66
N GLU A 196 -27.26 -30.64 32.61
CA GLU A 196 -28.35 -29.73 32.22
C GLU A 196 -29.21 -30.35 31.11
N LYS A 197 -30.50 -30.02 31.12
CA LYS A 197 -31.52 -30.65 30.28
C LYS A 197 -31.39 -30.23 28.81
N PRO A 198 -31.87 -31.05 27.85
CA PRO A 198 -32.03 -30.59 26.47
C PRO A 198 -33.09 -29.48 26.43
N VAL A 199 -32.73 -28.34 25.86
CA VAL A 199 -33.69 -27.31 25.42
C VAL A 199 -34.23 -27.73 24.06
N GLU A 200 -35.55 -27.64 23.86
CA GLU A 200 -36.18 -27.99 22.58
C GLU A 200 -35.69 -27.09 21.44
N GLN A 201 -35.35 -27.69 20.30
CA GLN A 201 -35.09 -26.95 19.07
C GLN A 201 -36.38 -26.30 18.55
N PRO A 202 -36.35 -25.03 18.07
CA PRO A 202 -37.45 -24.48 17.31
C PRO A 202 -37.64 -25.23 15.99
N LYS A 203 -38.89 -25.36 15.55
CA LYS A 203 -39.22 -26.05 14.29
C LYS A 203 -38.53 -25.39 13.07
N PRO A 204 -38.09 -26.17 12.07
CA PRO A 204 -37.65 -25.62 10.80
C PRO A 204 -38.75 -24.79 10.13
N VAL A 205 -38.38 -23.65 9.56
CA VAL A 205 -39.23 -22.86 8.66
C VAL A 205 -39.24 -23.55 7.28
N GLU A 206 -40.40 -23.67 6.65
CA GLU A 206 -40.52 -24.30 5.32
C GLU A 206 -39.77 -23.49 4.25
N GLN A 207 -38.94 -24.18 3.46
CA GLN A 207 -38.34 -23.62 2.24
C GLN A 207 -39.39 -23.57 1.11
N PRO A 208 -39.38 -22.53 0.25
CA PRO A 208 -40.18 -22.52 -0.97
C PRO A 208 -39.69 -23.60 -1.95
N LYS A 209 -40.64 -24.18 -2.71
CA LYS A 209 -40.37 -25.28 -3.65
C LYS A 209 -39.37 -24.89 -4.76
N PRO A 210 -38.48 -25.81 -5.19
CA PRO A 210 -37.70 -25.66 -6.41
C PRO A 210 -38.59 -25.58 -7.66
N ALA A 211 -38.17 -24.79 -8.65
CA ALA A 211 -38.76 -24.82 -10.00
C ALA A 211 -38.29 -26.06 -10.78
N GLU A 212 -39.15 -26.62 -11.63
CA GLU A 212 -38.84 -27.83 -12.41
C GLU A 212 -37.81 -27.58 -13.53
N GLN A 213 -36.85 -28.50 -13.67
CA GLN A 213 -35.96 -28.54 -14.83
C GLN A 213 -36.64 -29.18 -16.07
N PRO A 214 -36.35 -28.71 -17.29
CA PRO A 214 -36.80 -29.37 -18.52
C PRO A 214 -36.08 -30.71 -18.75
N LYS A 215 -36.76 -31.65 -19.42
CA LYS A 215 -36.28 -33.03 -19.64
C LYS A 215 -35.12 -33.12 -20.66
N PRO A 216 -34.26 -34.15 -20.57
CA PRO A 216 -33.25 -34.44 -21.60
C PRO A 216 -33.88 -34.89 -22.93
N VAL A 217 -33.19 -34.62 -24.03
CA VAL A 217 -33.48 -35.17 -25.37
C VAL A 217 -32.52 -36.32 -25.66
N GLU A 218 -33.02 -37.41 -26.25
CA GLU A 218 -32.27 -38.66 -26.47
C GLU A 218 -31.21 -38.58 -27.59
N GLN A 219 -30.14 -39.37 -27.44
CA GLN A 219 -29.18 -39.67 -28.51
C GLN A 219 -29.63 -40.85 -29.39
N PRO A 220 -29.43 -40.81 -30.72
CA PRO A 220 -29.44 -41.99 -31.57
C PRO A 220 -28.10 -42.75 -31.53
N LYS A 221 -28.15 -44.09 -31.73
CA LYS A 221 -27.01 -45.03 -31.66
C LYS A 221 -26.25 -45.22 -33.00
N PRO A 222 -25.00 -45.76 -32.97
CA PRO A 222 -24.11 -45.87 -34.14
C PRO A 222 -24.08 -47.25 -34.83
N VAL A 223 -23.71 -47.32 -36.14
CA VAL A 223 -23.17 -48.50 -36.88
C VAL A 223 -22.19 -48.03 -38.01
N GLU A 224 -21.43 -48.97 -38.60
CA GLU A 224 -20.05 -48.86 -39.13
C GLU A 224 -19.82 -48.66 -40.67
N ARG A 225 -18.51 -48.57 -41.01
CA ARG A 225 -17.75 -48.57 -42.30
C ARG A 225 -18.10 -49.68 -43.31
N PRO A 226 -17.76 -49.54 -44.63
CA PRO A 226 -16.45 -49.96 -45.17
C PRO A 226 -15.82 -49.08 -46.29
N SER A 227 -14.62 -49.50 -46.74
CA SER A 227 -13.66 -48.92 -47.71
C SER A 227 -14.04 -49.16 -49.21
N GLU A 228 -13.36 -48.73 -50.30
CA GLU A 228 -11.92 -48.49 -50.63
C GLU A 228 -11.68 -47.34 -51.68
N LYS A 229 -10.41 -47.18 -52.13
CA LYS A 229 -9.81 -46.19 -53.09
C LYS A 229 -10.21 -46.43 -54.58
N PRO A 230 -9.62 -45.76 -55.62
CA PRO A 230 -8.91 -44.46 -55.77
C PRO A 230 -9.47 -43.55 -56.91
N ILE A 231 -8.88 -42.37 -57.18
CA ILE A 231 -8.48 -41.83 -58.52
C ILE A 231 -7.77 -40.46 -58.38
N GLU A 232 -6.92 -40.09 -59.36
CA GLU A 232 -5.92 -39.01 -59.30
C GLU A 232 -6.40 -37.59 -59.69
N GLN A 233 -5.44 -36.65 -59.53
CA GLN A 233 -5.48 -35.19 -59.71
C GLN A 233 -5.95 -34.67 -61.09
N PRO A 234 -6.32 -33.38 -61.14
CA PRO A 234 -5.77 -32.46 -62.14
C PRO A 234 -4.90 -31.33 -61.53
N LYS A 235 -4.04 -30.77 -62.38
CA LYS A 235 -3.02 -29.74 -62.07
C LYS A 235 -3.59 -28.28 -62.09
N PRO A 236 -2.82 -27.27 -61.61
CA PRO A 236 -3.36 -25.95 -61.25
C PRO A 236 -3.46 -24.96 -62.43
N VAL A 237 -4.31 -23.93 -62.29
CA VAL A 237 -4.34 -22.75 -63.18
C VAL A 237 -4.60 -21.45 -62.39
N GLU A 238 -3.65 -20.52 -62.58
CA GLU A 238 -3.63 -19.04 -62.47
C GLU A 238 -4.61 -18.22 -61.59
N GLN A 239 -4.03 -17.17 -60.97
CA GLN A 239 -4.72 -16.10 -60.26
C GLN A 239 -5.55 -15.18 -61.19
N PRO A 240 -6.80 -14.84 -60.82
CA PRO A 240 -7.47 -13.64 -61.31
C PRO A 240 -7.09 -12.39 -60.49
N LYS A 241 -7.30 -11.22 -61.12
CA LYS A 241 -6.94 -9.87 -60.63
C LYS A 241 -7.67 -9.43 -59.34
N PRO A 242 -7.21 -8.36 -58.67
CA PRO A 242 -7.87 -7.82 -57.48
C PRO A 242 -9.35 -7.51 -57.73
N VAL A 243 -10.22 -8.00 -56.85
CA VAL A 243 -11.64 -7.63 -56.83
C VAL A 243 -11.74 -6.22 -56.26
N GLU A 244 -12.56 -5.37 -56.88
CA GLU A 244 -12.78 -4.00 -56.42
C GLU A 244 -13.25 -3.96 -54.96
N GLN A 245 -12.80 -2.94 -54.22
CA GLN A 245 -13.32 -2.67 -52.88
C GLN A 245 -14.84 -2.53 -52.93
N PRO A 246 -15.60 -3.17 -52.00
CA PRO A 246 -17.01 -2.86 -51.86
C PRO A 246 -17.15 -1.37 -51.53
N LYS A 247 -18.09 -0.69 -52.20
CA LYS A 247 -18.42 0.70 -51.88
C LYS A 247 -18.70 0.83 -50.38
N PRO A 248 -18.36 1.98 -49.74
CA PRO A 248 -18.74 2.24 -48.37
C PRO A 248 -20.24 1.97 -48.20
N VAL A 249 -20.59 1.14 -47.23
CA VAL A 249 -21.99 0.95 -46.84
C VAL A 249 -22.48 2.31 -46.35
N GLU A 250 -23.54 2.85 -46.96
CA GLU A 250 -24.15 4.09 -46.48
C GLU A 250 -24.50 3.91 -45.00
N GLN A 251 -24.07 4.86 -44.16
CA GLN A 251 -24.49 4.89 -42.77
C GLN A 251 -26.03 4.85 -42.72
N PRO A 252 -26.64 4.06 -41.82
CA PRO A 252 -28.08 4.11 -41.64
C PRO A 252 -28.47 5.54 -41.29
N LYS A 253 -29.47 6.08 -41.99
CA LYS A 253 -30.02 7.41 -41.67
C LYS A 253 -30.36 7.47 -40.18
N PRO A 254 -30.17 8.64 -39.53
CA PRO A 254 -30.62 8.83 -38.15
C PRO A 254 -32.08 8.37 -38.03
N VAL A 255 -32.36 7.54 -37.02
CA VAL A 255 -33.72 7.11 -36.71
C VAL A 255 -34.53 8.37 -36.41
N GLU A 256 -35.57 8.65 -37.19
CA GLU A 256 -36.49 9.74 -36.86
C GLU A 256 -37.05 9.51 -35.45
N GLN A 257 -36.96 10.53 -34.60
CA GLN A 257 -37.60 10.49 -33.29
C GLN A 257 -39.09 10.16 -33.47
N PRO A 258 -39.67 9.30 -32.63
CA PRO A 258 -41.10 9.03 -32.69
C PRO A 258 -41.86 10.34 -32.52
N LYS A 259 -42.83 10.59 -33.41
CA LYS A 259 -43.70 11.76 -33.32
C LYS A 259 -44.32 11.86 -31.92
N PRO A 260 -44.50 13.07 -31.37
CA PRO A 260 -45.25 13.25 -30.13
C PRO A 260 -46.61 12.58 -30.25
N VAL A 261 -46.94 11.75 -29.26
CA VAL A 261 -48.27 11.13 -29.17
C VAL A 261 -49.29 12.26 -29.01
N GLU A 262 -50.32 12.30 -29.88
CA GLU A 262 -51.39 13.28 -29.74
C GLU A 262 -52.04 13.16 -28.36
N GLN A 263 -52.15 14.29 -27.66
CA GLN A 263 -52.89 14.34 -26.40
C GLN A 263 -54.35 13.90 -26.64
N PRO A 264 -54.93 13.07 -25.76
CA PRO A 264 -56.36 12.78 -25.83
C PRO A 264 -57.16 14.07 -25.67
N LYS A 265 -58.26 14.20 -26.42
CA LYS A 265 -59.13 15.38 -26.39
C LYS A 265 -59.57 15.71 -24.94
N PRO A 266 -59.76 16.99 -24.60
CA PRO A 266 -60.33 17.37 -23.31
C PRO A 266 -61.68 16.69 -23.11
N VAL A 267 -61.82 15.94 -22.03
CA VAL A 267 -63.12 15.48 -21.53
C VAL A 267 -63.82 16.69 -20.90
N GLU A 268 -65.11 16.86 -21.17
CA GLU A 268 -65.88 17.97 -20.60
C GLU A 268 -65.80 17.98 -19.06
N GLN A 269 -65.67 19.19 -18.49
CA GLN A 269 -65.70 19.38 -17.05
C GLN A 269 -67.03 18.86 -16.46
N PRO A 270 -67.01 17.98 -15.45
CA PRO A 270 -68.13 17.83 -14.56
C PRO A 270 -68.45 19.19 -13.93
N LYS A 271 -69.73 19.53 -13.80
CA LYS A 271 -70.15 20.74 -13.08
C LYS A 271 -69.55 20.77 -11.67
N PRO A 272 -69.26 21.96 -11.10
CA PRO A 272 -68.77 22.06 -9.74
C PRO A 272 -69.72 21.35 -8.77
N VAL A 273 -69.22 20.32 -8.09
CA VAL A 273 -69.84 19.81 -6.87
C VAL A 273 -69.39 20.73 -5.75
N GLU A 274 -70.35 21.25 -4.96
CA GLU A 274 -70.02 22.09 -3.81
C GLU A 274 -69.06 21.33 -2.87
N PRO A 275 -68.00 21.99 -2.36
CA PRO A 275 -67.09 21.33 -1.44
C PRO A 275 -67.83 20.95 -0.16
N PRO A 276 -67.64 19.72 0.37
CA PRO A 276 -68.10 19.42 1.73
C PRO A 276 -67.35 20.35 2.68
N LYS A 277 -68.11 21.07 3.53
CA LYS A 277 -67.55 22.03 4.49
C LYS A 277 -66.43 21.37 5.31
N PRO A 278 -65.17 21.85 5.24
CA PRO A 278 -64.14 21.43 6.16
C PRO A 278 -64.48 22.03 7.53
N ASN A 279 -65.12 21.25 8.40
CA ASN A 279 -65.26 21.58 9.81
C ASN A 279 -64.10 20.96 10.61
N VAL A 280 -62.89 21.14 10.07
CA VAL A 280 -61.62 20.97 10.77
C VAL A 280 -60.84 22.25 10.50
N LYS A 281 -60.41 22.89 11.58
CA LYS A 281 -59.66 24.14 11.59
C LYS A 281 -58.34 23.93 10.82
N PRO A 282 -57.79 24.94 10.11
CA PRO A 282 -56.38 24.92 9.82
C PRO A 282 -55.66 24.88 11.16
N ASP A 283 -54.85 23.85 11.40
CA ASP A 283 -53.86 23.93 12.46
C ASP A 283 -52.83 24.95 12.00
N THR A 284 -53.01 26.17 12.50
CA THR A 284 -51.94 27.16 12.64
C THR A 284 -50.69 26.41 13.12
N PRO A 285 -49.50 26.63 12.52
CA PRO A 285 -48.27 26.20 13.17
C PRO A 285 -48.34 26.65 14.63
N ALA A 286 -48.15 25.71 15.56
CA ALA A 286 -48.14 26.05 16.97
C ALA A 286 -46.94 26.99 17.16
N THR A 287 -47.21 28.30 17.22
CA THR A 287 -46.20 29.30 17.51
C THR A 287 -45.61 28.94 18.86
N ALA A 288 -44.39 28.42 18.83
CA ALA A 288 -43.70 28.06 20.05
C ALA A 288 -43.49 29.33 20.88
N GLU A 289 -43.29 29.17 22.19
CA GLU A 289 -43.16 30.30 23.13
C GLU A 289 -42.01 31.27 22.80
N GLY A 290 -41.14 30.95 21.83
CA GLY A 290 -40.04 31.79 21.34
C GLY A 290 -40.27 32.52 20.00
N GLY A 291 -41.47 32.45 19.40
CA GLY A 291 -41.79 33.23 18.19
C GLY A 291 -41.36 32.61 16.85
N TYR A 292 -40.88 31.37 16.87
CA TYR A 292 -40.63 30.53 15.70
C TYR A 292 -41.76 29.49 15.49
N SER A 293 -41.78 28.87 14.32
CA SER A 293 -42.69 27.80 13.92
C SER A 293 -41.99 26.45 13.92
N LEU A 294 -42.70 25.41 14.36
CA LEU A 294 -42.23 24.03 14.28
C LEU A 294 -42.91 23.34 13.09
N HIS A 295 -42.09 22.90 12.14
CA HIS A 295 -42.51 22.32 10.86
C HIS A 295 -42.30 20.80 10.83
N ASP A 296 -42.90 20.11 9.86
CA ASP A 296 -42.78 18.67 9.65
C ASP A 296 -42.17 18.35 8.28
N HIS A 297 -41.12 17.52 8.25
CA HIS A 297 -40.44 17.03 7.04
C HIS A 297 -40.55 15.49 6.95
N PRO A 298 -40.90 14.91 5.78
CA PRO A 298 -41.16 13.47 5.67
C PRO A 298 -39.98 12.55 6.01
N VAL A 299 -38.73 13.02 5.89
CA VAL A 299 -37.50 12.23 6.16
C VAL A 299 -36.88 12.56 7.52
N TYR A 300 -36.93 13.83 7.90
CA TYR A 300 -36.21 14.36 9.07
C TYR A 300 -37.11 14.51 10.30
N GLY A 301 -38.43 14.39 10.15
CA GLY A 301 -39.37 14.64 11.23
C GLY A 301 -39.51 16.13 11.48
N LYS A 302 -39.50 16.55 12.75
CA LYS A 302 -39.73 17.96 13.10
C LYS A 302 -38.51 18.83 12.84
N TYR A 303 -38.74 20.04 12.34
CA TYR A 303 -37.66 20.99 12.07
C TYR A 303 -38.06 22.45 12.31
N ILE A 304 -37.04 23.30 12.43
CA ILE A 304 -37.14 24.76 12.53
C ILE A 304 -36.36 25.36 11.35
N ASP A 305 -36.93 26.36 10.67
CA ASP A 305 -36.27 27.09 9.58
C ASP A 305 -35.41 28.23 10.14
N ALA A 306 -34.10 28.21 9.87
CA ALA A 306 -33.18 29.22 10.39
C ALA A 306 -33.46 30.64 9.85
N SER A 307 -34.17 30.79 8.73
CA SER A 307 -34.57 32.10 8.20
C SER A 307 -35.55 32.85 9.11
N GLU A 308 -36.28 32.15 9.99
CA GLU A 308 -37.12 32.76 11.02
C GLU A 308 -36.29 33.52 12.09
N PHE A 309 -34.99 33.22 12.19
CA PHE A 309 -34.03 33.89 13.08
C PHE A 309 -33.21 34.97 12.36
N GLY A 310 -33.48 35.21 11.07
CA GLY A 310 -32.85 36.28 10.29
C GLY A 310 -31.53 35.91 9.62
N THR A 311 -31.38 34.68 9.14
CA THR A 311 -30.27 34.36 8.20
C THR A 311 -30.40 35.16 6.90
N ASP A 312 -29.26 35.49 6.27
CA ASP A 312 -29.22 36.12 4.95
C ASP A 312 -28.99 35.06 3.87
N PRO A 313 -30.01 34.68 3.09
CA PRO A 313 -29.89 33.66 2.04
C PRO A 313 -29.10 34.13 0.81
N THR A 314 -28.55 35.35 0.82
CA THR A 314 -27.66 35.89 -0.21
C THR A 314 -26.18 35.85 0.17
N GLY A 315 -25.85 35.51 1.42
CA GLY A 315 -24.48 35.36 1.90
C GLY A 315 -23.66 36.66 1.93
N LYS A 316 -24.32 37.82 2.03
CA LYS A 316 -23.69 39.15 2.12
C LYS A 316 -23.46 39.58 3.57
N THR A 317 -24.27 39.08 4.49
CA THR A 317 -24.10 39.29 5.93
C THR A 317 -23.95 37.97 6.66
N ASP A 318 -23.20 38.00 7.76
CA ASP A 318 -22.96 36.84 8.61
C ASP A 318 -24.26 36.29 9.21
N SER A 319 -24.54 35.02 8.88
CA SER A 319 -25.73 34.29 9.31
C SER A 319 -25.47 33.42 10.55
N LEU A 320 -24.23 33.36 11.05
CA LEU A 320 -23.84 32.47 12.14
C LEU A 320 -24.67 32.67 13.41
N HIS A 321 -24.93 33.92 13.80
CA HIS A 321 -25.74 34.22 14.99
C HIS A 321 -27.17 33.67 14.85
N ALA A 322 -27.81 33.88 13.69
CA ALA A 322 -29.17 33.37 13.43
C ALA A 322 -29.22 31.83 13.44
N ILE A 323 -28.21 31.17 12.87
CA ILE A 323 -28.07 29.71 12.92
C ILE A 323 -27.89 29.23 14.37
N GLN A 324 -27.12 29.93 15.20
CA GLN A 324 -26.95 29.59 16.61
C GLN A 324 -28.24 29.74 17.43
N GLU A 325 -29.07 30.74 17.16
CA GLU A 325 -30.39 30.84 17.81
C GLU A 325 -31.34 29.73 17.34
N ALA A 326 -31.35 29.41 16.04
CA ALA A 326 -32.15 28.30 15.49
C ALA A 326 -31.75 26.95 16.11
N LEU A 327 -30.45 26.71 16.33
CA LEU A 327 -29.93 25.52 17.02
C LEU A 327 -30.39 25.45 18.48
N ARG A 328 -30.40 26.57 19.22
CA ARG A 328 -30.91 26.61 20.61
C ARG A 328 -32.42 26.41 20.69
N ALA A 329 -33.17 26.93 19.72
CA ALA A 329 -34.60 26.66 19.60
C ALA A 329 -34.86 25.17 19.30
N ALA A 330 -34.10 24.58 18.37
CA ALA A 330 -34.20 23.16 18.05
C ALA A 330 -33.85 22.27 19.26
N GLU A 331 -32.84 22.62 20.06
CA GLU A 331 -32.51 21.94 21.31
C GLU A 331 -33.69 21.98 22.32
N LYS A 332 -34.31 23.15 22.54
CA LYS A 332 -35.48 23.30 23.43
C LYS A 332 -36.61 22.36 23.01
N GLU A 333 -36.97 22.35 21.73
CA GLU A 333 -38.04 21.48 21.21
C GLU A 333 -37.62 20.00 21.21
N SER A 334 -36.34 19.68 20.98
CA SER A 334 -35.80 18.31 21.03
C SER A 334 -35.89 17.71 22.43
N LEU A 335 -35.56 18.48 23.46
CA LEU A 335 -35.74 18.09 24.86
C LEU A 335 -37.20 17.80 25.19
N ALA A 336 -38.13 18.64 24.71
CA ALA A 336 -39.57 18.43 24.90
C ALA A 336 -40.07 17.16 24.18
N LEU A 337 -39.62 16.92 22.95
CA LEU A 337 -39.96 15.73 22.17
C LEU A 337 -39.38 14.45 22.81
N LYS A 338 -38.11 14.46 23.23
CA LYS A 338 -37.48 13.31 23.89
C LYS A 338 -38.05 13.03 25.28
N ALA A 339 -38.53 14.05 26.00
CA ALA A 339 -39.27 13.85 27.25
C ALA A 339 -40.64 13.17 27.04
N ALA A 340 -41.28 13.36 25.88
CA ALA A 340 -42.53 12.70 25.51
C ALA A 340 -42.31 11.31 24.87
N ASN A 341 -41.22 11.14 24.11
CA ASN A 341 -40.81 9.90 23.47
C ASN A 341 -39.26 9.83 23.40
N PRO A 342 -38.57 9.08 24.27
CA PRO A 342 -37.11 9.01 24.30
C PRO A 342 -36.47 8.61 22.95
N ASP A 343 -37.16 7.74 22.19
CA ASP A 343 -36.72 7.24 20.88
C ASP A 343 -36.96 8.23 19.73
N ALA A 344 -37.53 9.41 20.01
CA ALA A 344 -37.73 10.44 19.00
C ALA A 344 -36.39 10.93 18.43
N LYS A 345 -36.32 11.08 17.11
CA LYS A 345 -35.31 11.94 16.48
C LYS A 345 -35.43 13.35 17.06
N GLY A 346 -34.30 14.01 17.28
CA GLY A 346 -34.28 15.42 17.64
C GLY A 346 -34.85 16.30 16.52
N VAL A 347 -35.17 17.54 16.86
CA VAL A 347 -35.58 18.56 15.89
C VAL A 347 -34.38 18.94 15.03
N PHE A 348 -34.61 19.04 13.73
CA PHE A 348 -33.59 19.48 12.78
C PHE A 348 -33.62 21.01 12.60
N VAL A 349 -32.49 21.58 12.18
CA VAL A 349 -32.45 22.95 11.63
C VAL A 349 -32.37 22.89 10.12
N HIS A 350 -33.30 23.57 9.45
CA HIS A 350 -33.30 23.77 8.01
C HIS A 350 -32.52 25.03 7.65
N LEU A 351 -31.62 24.92 6.68
CA LEU A 351 -30.76 25.98 6.18
C LEU A 351 -31.06 26.23 4.70
N LYS A 352 -31.14 27.49 4.28
CA LYS A 352 -31.66 27.86 2.97
C LYS A 352 -30.86 28.97 2.28
N GLY A 353 -30.60 28.79 0.98
CA GLY A 353 -29.86 29.73 0.14
C GLY A 353 -28.35 29.67 0.36
N THR A 354 -27.66 30.72 -0.05
CA THR A 354 -26.22 30.88 0.23
C THR A 354 -26.08 31.61 1.57
N LEU A 355 -25.48 30.96 2.56
CA LEU A 355 -25.26 31.48 3.90
C LEU A 355 -23.76 31.71 4.10
N TYR A 356 -23.36 32.92 4.49
CA TYR A 356 -22.01 33.19 4.95
C TYR A 356 -21.95 33.04 6.48
N VAL A 357 -20.91 32.37 6.99
CA VAL A 357 -20.62 32.29 8.43
C VAL A 357 -19.17 32.70 8.69
N SER A 358 -18.97 33.62 9.63
CA SER A 358 -17.63 34.18 9.96
C SER A 358 -16.77 33.24 10.83
N ASP A 359 -17.38 32.25 11.45
CA ASP A 359 -16.77 31.21 12.28
C ASP A 359 -17.62 29.94 12.19
N GLN A 360 -17.23 28.91 12.92
CA GLN A 360 -17.76 27.57 12.92
C GLN A 360 -19.22 27.45 13.40
N ILE A 361 -20.00 26.62 12.69
CA ILE A 361 -21.26 26.07 13.19
C ILE A 361 -20.95 24.86 14.08
N VAL A 362 -21.33 24.92 15.36
CA VAL A 362 -21.02 23.87 16.35
C VAL A 362 -22.29 23.14 16.79
N ILE A 363 -22.27 21.81 16.67
CA ILE A 363 -23.21 20.88 17.29
C ILE A 363 -22.42 20.13 18.37
N ASP A 364 -22.47 20.68 19.58
CA ASP A 364 -21.90 20.07 20.77
C ASP A 364 -22.99 19.80 21.81
N LYS A 365 -22.60 19.26 22.96
CA LYS A 365 -23.45 19.01 24.13
C LYS A 365 -24.32 20.18 24.64
N LYS A 366 -24.18 21.41 24.14
CA LYS A 366 -25.13 22.52 24.40
C LYS A 366 -26.41 22.44 23.56
N VAL A 367 -26.35 21.72 22.44
CA VAL A 367 -27.44 21.45 21.49
C VAL A 367 -27.47 19.96 21.13
N GLY A 368 -27.16 19.12 22.13
CA GLY A 368 -26.83 17.71 21.95
C GLY A 368 -28.03 16.78 21.71
N HIS A 369 -29.25 17.30 21.71
CA HIS A 369 -30.47 16.49 21.51
C HIS A 369 -31.10 16.69 20.12
N ILE A 370 -30.57 17.60 19.30
CA ILE A 370 -31.07 17.90 17.95
C ILE A 370 -30.90 16.72 16.99
N GLY A 371 -31.67 16.70 15.90
CA GLY A 371 -31.51 15.72 14.83
C GLY A 371 -30.36 16.06 13.88
N GLY A 372 -30.00 17.33 13.79
CA GLY A 372 -28.89 17.85 12.99
C GLY A 372 -29.33 18.94 12.01
N LEU A 373 -28.68 19.00 10.84
CA LEU A 373 -28.85 20.04 9.82
C LEU A 373 -29.33 19.44 8.50
N PHE A 374 -30.20 20.15 7.79
CA PHE A 374 -30.42 19.87 6.36
C PHE A 374 -30.65 21.13 5.53
N GLY A 375 -30.40 21.03 4.22
CA GLY A 375 -30.70 22.08 3.24
C GLY A 375 -31.59 21.62 2.08
N ASP A 376 -31.65 22.47 1.06
CA ASP A 376 -32.46 22.31 -0.16
C ASP A 376 -31.74 21.52 -1.28
N GLY A 377 -30.53 21.03 -1.05
CA GLY A 377 -29.72 20.23 -1.98
C GLY A 377 -28.29 20.76 -2.18
N MET A 378 -27.45 19.93 -2.82
CA MET A 378 -26.09 20.29 -3.25
C MET A 378 -26.12 21.25 -4.45
N VAL A 379 -25.48 22.41 -4.34
CA VAL A 379 -25.44 23.44 -5.39
C VAL A 379 -24.75 22.95 -6.67
N GLY A 380 -23.55 22.38 -6.60
CA GLY A 380 -22.77 21.94 -7.77
C GLY A 380 -23.30 20.68 -8.46
N ARG A 381 -24.26 19.97 -7.85
CA ARG A 381 -24.99 18.84 -8.47
C ARG A 381 -26.41 19.20 -8.90
N SER A 382 -26.85 20.43 -8.69
CA SER A 382 -28.18 20.92 -9.05
C SER A 382 -28.26 21.38 -10.51
N GLN A 383 -29.31 20.97 -11.23
CA GLN A 383 -29.49 21.29 -12.65
C GLN A 383 -29.57 22.80 -12.97
N ASN A 384 -29.91 23.61 -11.97
CA ASN A 384 -30.08 25.06 -12.10
C ASN A 384 -29.25 25.84 -11.06
N GLY A 385 -28.31 25.18 -10.36
CA GLY A 385 -27.51 25.76 -9.30
C GLY A 385 -28.29 26.15 -8.04
N GLN A 386 -29.55 25.70 -7.87
CA GLN A 386 -30.30 25.89 -6.62
C GLN A 386 -29.93 24.84 -5.59
N GLY A 387 -29.77 25.26 -4.35
CA GLY A 387 -29.48 24.42 -3.20
C GLY A 387 -29.20 25.29 -1.98
N THR A 388 -28.64 24.69 -0.94
CA THR A 388 -28.14 25.40 0.23
C THR A 388 -26.61 25.36 0.22
N GLU A 389 -25.94 26.50 0.36
CA GLU A 389 -24.47 26.56 0.42
C GLU A 389 -24.02 27.35 1.64
N ILE A 390 -23.23 26.74 2.52
CA ILE A 390 -22.57 27.39 3.66
C ILE A 390 -21.16 27.80 3.20
N ARG A 391 -20.86 29.09 3.22
CA ARG A 391 -19.54 29.65 2.91
C ARG A 391 -18.87 30.15 4.18
N PHE A 392 -17.58 29.83 4.32
CA PHE A 392 -16.74 30.31 5.42
C PHE A 392 -15.31 30.56 4.92
N ASP A 393 -14.62 31.53 5.52
CA ASP A 393 -13.28 31.98 5.14
C ASP A 393 -12.34 32.16 6.34
N LYS A 394 -12.70 31.58 7.49
CA LYS A 394 -11.89 31.59 8.70
C LYS A 394 -10.55 30.87 8.46
N VAL A 395 -9.51 31.67 8.26
CA VAL A 395 -8.13 31.20 8.07
C VAL A 395 -7.62 30.52 9.33
N GLN A 396 -6.95 29.38 9.15
CA GLN A 396 -6.30 28.63 10.24
C GLN A 396 -5.13 29.40 10.88
N GLU A 397 -4.87 29.15 12.15
CA GLU A 397 -3.64 29.61 12.81
C GLU A 397 -2.53 28.55 12.73
N GLY A 398 -1.36 28.92 12.20
CA GLY A 398 -0.19 28.04 12.14
C GLY A 398 -0.29 26.90 11.11
N VAL A 399 0.42 25.79 11.37
CA VAL A 399 0.63 24.66 10.46
C VAL A 399 0.23 23.36 11.15
N PHE A 400 -0.38 22.42 10.43
CA PHE A 400 -0.71 21.09 10.95
C PHE A 400 0.54 20.20 11.10
N ASN A 401 0.59 19.40 12.18
CA ASN A 401 1.69 18.46 12.41
C ASN A 401 1.36 17.07 11.82
N SER A 402 1.75 16.84 10.57
CA SER A 402 1.56 15.56 9.86
C SER A 402 2.47 14.42 10.33
N ASN A 403 3.50 14.71 11.13
CA ASN A 403 4.39 13.68 11.67
C ASN A 403 3.67 12.88 12.76
N THR A 404 2.92 13.55 13.66
CA THR A 404 2.16 12.86 14.72
C THR A 404 0.71 12.57 14.32
N ASN A 405 0.09 13.46 13.52
CA ASN A 405 -1.37 13.54 13.34
C ASN A 405 -2.17 13.77 14.63
N GLU A 406 -1.53 14.32 15.67
CA GLU A 406 -2.11 14.45 17.03
C GLU A 406 -2.55 15.88 17.38
N MET A 407 -2.61 16.78 16.39
CA MET A 407 -3.05 18.15 16.60
C MET A 407 -4.58 18.22 16.64
N ASP A 408 -5.13 18.80 17.72
CA ASP A 408 -6.55 19.18 17.78
C ASP A 408 -6.81 20.31 16.78
N ILE A 409 -7.59 20.01 15.75
CA ILE A 409 -8.01 20.91 14.66
C ILE A 409 -9.51 21.16 14.67
N ARG A 410 -10.22 20.80 15.75
CA ARG A 410 -11.68 20.98 15.83
C ARG A 410 -12.10 22.41 15.59
N ARG A 411 -11.32 23.38 16.05
CA ARG A 411 -11.59 24.83 15.92
C ARG A 411 -11.45 25.37 14.48
N ASP A 412 -10.89 24.58 13.56
CA ASP A 412 -10.64 24.95 12.17
C ASP A 412 -11.71 24.42 11.19
N ALA A 413 -12.72 23.66 11.67
CA ALA A 413 -13.77 23.13 10.79
C ALA A 413 -14.90 24.15 10.50
N GLY A 414 -15.50 24.13 9.31
CA GLY A 414 -16.67 24.96 8.98
C GLY A 414 -17.94 24.55 9.75
N VAL A 415 -18.21 23.24 9.79
CA VAL A 415 -19.23 22.61 10.63
C VAL A 415 -18.58 21.55 11.51
N LEU A 416 -18.85 21.57 12.81
CA LEU A 416 -18.32 20.63 13.79
C LEU A 416 -19.44 19.91 14.54
N VAL A 417 -19.40 18.58 14.55
CA VAL A 417 -20.11 17.72 15.51
C VAL A 417 -19.09 17.25 16.54
N ASP A 418 -19.27 17.57 17.83
CA ASP A 418 -18.28 17.29 18.88
C ASP A 418 -18.93 16.66 20.12
N GLY A 419 -18.73 15.34 20.29
CA GLY A 419 -19.22 14.59 21.45
C GLY A 419 -20.74 14.44 21.53
N VAL A 420 -21.43 14.33 20.38
CA VAL A 420 -22.89 14.19 20.26
C VAL A 420 -23.22 13.16 19.19
N ASP A 421 -23.96 12.12 19.57
CA ASP A 421 -24.26 10.97 18.72
C ASP A 421 -25.54 11.14 17.88
N GLY A 422 -25.65 10.37 16.79
CA GLY A 422 -26.87 10.27 15.98
C GLY A 422 -27.20 11.52 15.14
N VAL A 423 -26.29 12.49 15.06
CA VAL A 423 -26.46 13.71 14.27
C VAL A 423 -26.49 13.39 12.78
N THR A 424 -27.38 14.04 12.02
CA THR A 424 -27.40 13.96 10.55
C THR A 424 -27.14 15.32 9.94
N ILE A 425 -26.20 15.42 9.00
CA ILE A 425 -25.99 16.61 8.17
C ILE A 425 -26.29 16.22 6.72
N ALA A 426 -27.24 16.91 6.08
CA ALA A 426 -27.76 16.47 4.79
C ALA A 426 -28.12 17.57 3.78
N ASN A 427 -28.12 17.21 2.49
CA ASN A 427 -28.68 18.02 1.39
C ASN A 427 -28.16 19.47 1.35
N LEU A 428 -26.85 19.68 1.49
CA LEU A 428 -26.26 21.01 1.50
C LEU A 428 -24.82 21.00 0.98
N SER A 429 -24.33 22.15 0.56
CA SER A 429 -22.95 22.39 0.19
C SER A 429 -22.23 23.12 1.32
N VAL A 430 -20.96 22.79 1.57
CA VAL A 430 -20.04 23.54 2.45
C VAL A 430 -18.82 23.93 1.65
N LYS A 431 -18.47 25.22 1.66
CA LYS A 431 -17.38 25.75 0.85
C LYS A 431 -16.47 26.64 1.66
N TYR A 432 -15.20 26.26 1.73
CA TYR A 432 -14.16 27.15 2.24
C TYR A 432 -13.72 28.11 1.13
N THR A 433 -13.59 29.39 1.45
CA THR A 433 -13.39 30.46 0.45
C THR A 433 -12.19 31.37 0.70
N ALA A 434 -11.33 31.08 1.67
CA ALA A 434 -10.11 31.86 1.88
C ALA A 434 -8.98 31.49 0.92
N ASP A 435 -8.08 32.45 0.67
CA ASP A 435 -6.94 32.33 -0.23
C ASP A 435 -5.72 31.68 0.44
N ASP A 436 -5.91 30.46 0.99
CA ASP A 436 -4.84 29.68 1.61
C ASP A 436 -4.91 28.17 1.32
N PHE A 437 -5.60 27.78 0.23
CA PHE A 437 -5.79 26.40 -0.20
C PHE A 437 -4.49 25.59 -0.36
N TYR A 438 -3.45 26.19 -0.95
CA TYR A 438 -2.20 25.54 -1.32
C TYR A 438 -0.99 26.41 -1.00
N ARG A 439 0.15 25.77 -0.70
CA ARG A 439 1.44 26.39 -0.38
C ARG A 439 2.55 25.49 -0.95
N GLU A 440 3.38 26.02 -1.84
CA GLU A 440 4.49 25.33 -2.50
C GLU A 440 5.45 24.69 -1.48
N GLY A 441 5.80 23.42 -1.68
CA GLY A 441 6.71 22.69 -0.79
C GLY A 441 6.08 22.12 0.49
N TYR A 442 4.82 22.49 0.80
CA TYR A 442 4.10 22.11 2.02
C TYR A 442 2.86 21.25 1.69
N SER A 443 3.03 19.92 1.63
CA SER A 443 1.93 19.02 1.25
C SER A 443 0.81 18.90 2.31
N TYR A 444 1.11 19.06 3.61
CA TYR A 444 0.16 18.80 4.71
C TYR A 444 -0.02 19.96 5.70
N PHE A 445 0.20 21.22 5.32
CA PHE A 445 0.08 22.34 6.27
C PHE A 445 -1.35 22.58 6.80
N GLY A 446 -2.35 22.10 6.06
CA GLY A 446 -3.76 22.43 6.25
C GLY A 446 -4.44 21.79 7.47
N LYS A 447 -5.29 22.59 8.12
CA LYS A 447 -6.13 22.23 9.27
C LYS A 447 -7.62 22.29 8.94
N VAL A 448 -8.02 23.12 7.98
CA VAL A 448 -9.42 23.46 7.73
C VAL A 448 -10.15 22.29 7.09
N ASN A 449 -11.16 21.77 7.81
CA ASN A 449 -12.10 20.79 7.26
C ASN A 449 -13.43 21.49 6.93
N GLY A 450 -14.14 21.06 5.89
CA GLY A 450 -15.49 21.59 5.65
C GLY A 450 -16.46 21.12 6.75
N ILE A 451 -16.51 19.81 6.97
CA ILE A 451 -17.28 19.17 8.06
C ILE A 451 -16.33 18.30 8.88
N MET A 452 -16.39 18.39 10.21
CA MET A 452 -15.69 17.49 11.13
C MET A 452 -16.67 16.85 12.10
N VAL A 453 -16.56 15.54 12.26
CA VAL A 453 -17.27 14.72 13.24
C VAL A 453 -16.24 14.19 14.22
N ASN A 454 -16.37 14.51 15.50
CA ASN A 454 -15.39 14.17 16.51
C ASN A 454 -16.04 13.55 17.75
N ASP A 455 -15.45 12.45 18.23
CA ASP A 455 -15.81 11.80 19.51
C ASP A 455 -17.30 11.43 19.62
N ALA A 456 -17.91 11.08 18.48
CA ALA A 456 -19.35 10.90 18.26
C ALA A 456 -19.66 9.66 17.40
N ASP A 457 -20.79 9.01 17.70
CA ASP A 457 -21.25 7.77 17.08
C ASP A 457 -22.51 7.98 16.23
N HIS A 458 -22.85 7.00 15.39
CA HIS A 458 -24.07 6.93 14.58
C HIS A 458 -24.34 8.15 13.67
N THR A 459 -23.35 9.02 13.49
CA THR A 459 -23.45 10.27 12.75
C THR A 459 -23.46 9.99 11.25
N THR A 460 -24.38 10.63 10.55
CA THR A 460 -24.62 10.40 9.12
C THR A 460 -24.45 11.69 8.33
N ILE A 461 -23.43 11.73 7.48
CA ILE A 461 -23.18 12.82 6.54
C ILE A 461 -23.69 12.34 5.17
N ARG A 462 -24.78 12.91 4.64
CA ARG A 462 -25.39 12.41 3.40
C ARG A 462 -25.77 13.47 2.37
N SER A 463 -25.59 13.18 1.09
CA SER A 463 -25.96 14.10 0.01
C SER A 463 -25.39 15.51 0.24
N VAL A 464 -24.15 15.59 0.74
CA VAL A 464 -23.45 16.87 0.97
C VAL A 464 -22.39 17.10 -0.09
N GLU A 465 -22.20 18.36 -0.46
CA GLU A 465 -21.08 18.79 -1.31
C GLU A 465 -20.05 19.48 -0.43
N VAL A 466 -18.77 19.18 -0.57
CA VAL A 466 -17.72 19.93 0.13
C VAL A 466 -16.54 20.23 -0.77
N SER A 467 -16.14 21.51 -0.83
CA SER A 467 -15.01 21.96 -1.64
C SER A 467 -14.19 23.10 -1.03
N GLY A 468 -12.97 23.23 -1.54
CA GLY A 468 -12.03 24.30 -1.21
C GLY A 468 -11.30 24.12 0.12
N ALA A 469 -11.66 23.14 0.96
CA ALA A 469 -11.06 22.98 2.28
C ALA A 469 -9.55 22.67 2.17
N ASN A 470 -8.71 23.40 2.93
CA ASN A 470 -7.26 23.22 2.88
C ASN A 470 -6.76 21.93 3.59
N ARG A 471 -7.68 21.17 4.18
CA ARG A 471 -7.47 19.79 4.65
C ARG A 471 -8.48 18.83 3.98
N ALA A 472 -9.51 18.38 4.70
CA ALA A 472 -10.48 17.42 4.21
C ALA A 472 -11.83 18.09 3.89
N GLY A 473 -12.59 17.55 2.94
CA GLY A 473 -13.99 17.90 2.81
C GLY A 473 -14.77 17.48 4.07
N VAL A 474 -14.77 16.19 4.38
CA VAL A 474 -15.35 15.62 5.61
C VAL A 474 -14.27 14.89 6.40
N PHE A 475 -14.20 15.06 7.73
CA PHE A 475 -13.28 14.31 8.60
C PHE A 475 -13.99 13.70 9.82
N PHE A 476 -13.94 12.37 9.96
CA PHE A 476 -14.39 11.65 11.16
C PHE A 476 -13.21 11.32 12.07
N SER A 477 -13.27 11.61 13.37
CA SER A 477 -12.15 11.44 14.30
C SER A 477 -12.58 11.23 15.75
N SER A 478 -11.60 11.06 16.63
CA SER A 478 -11.77 11.04 18.09
C SER A 478 -10.55 11.68 18.75
N THR A 479 -10.74 12.81 19.44
CA THR A 479 -9.66 13.43 20.25
C THR A 479 -9.46 12.70 21.58
N LYS A 480 -10.50 12.02 22.10
CA LYS A 480 -10.42 11.19 23.32
C LYS A 480 -9.31 10.14 23.26
N THR A 481 -8.94 9.61 22.09
CA THR A 481 -7.87 8.60 21.96
C THR A 481 -6.50 9.06 22.45
N LEU A 482 -6.29 10.39 22.50
CA LEU A 482 -5.06 11.04 22.96
C LEU A 482 -5.13 11.40 24.46
N GLU A 483 -6.28 11.25 25.10
CA GLU A 483 -6.43 11.41 26.54
C GLU A 483 -5.86 10.19 27.28
N LYS A 484 -5.54 10.38 28.57
CA LYS A 484 -5.11 9.29 29.46
C LYS A 484 -6.28 8.36 29.74
N ASP A 485 -6.07 7.07 29.53
CA ASP A 485 -7.03 6.05 29.93
C ASP A 485 -7.07 5.97 31.47
N PRO A 486 -8.23 6.22 32.12
CA PRO A 486 -8.36 6.15 33.58
C PRO A 486 -8.00 4.78 34.18
N HIS A 487 -8.09 3.72 33.38
CA HIS A 487 -7.78 2.34 33.78
C HIS A 487 -6.32 1.96 33.50
N SER A 488 -5.52 2.85 32.90
CA SER A 488 -4.10 2.63 32.70
C SER A 488 -3.35 2.67 34.04
N ALA A 489 -2.86 1.50 34.48
CA ALA A 489 -1.98 1.39 35.66
C ALA A 489 -0.68 2.23 35.55
N THR A 490 -0.33 2.68 34.34
CA THR A 490 0.86 3.50 34.03
C THR A 490 0.52 4.92 33.59
N GLY A 491 -0.77 5.30 33.57
CA GLY A 491 -1.24 6.63 33.16
C GLY A 491 -1.00 6.97 31.68
N ARG A 492 -0.98 5.95 30.81
CA ARG A 492 -0.82 6.06 29.35
C ARG A 492 -2.12 6.47 28.67
N THR A 493 -2.01 6.98 27.45
CA THR A 493 -3.17 7.32 26.60
C THR A 493 -3.79 6.08 25.98
N PHE A 494 -5.06 6.12 25.57
CA PHE A 494 -5.71 4.98 24.91
C PHE A 494 -4.92 4.50 23.68
N LYS A 495 -4.52 5.43 22.80
CA LYS A 495 -3.60 5.17 21.68
C LYS A 495 -2.28 4.56 22.14
N GLY A 496 -1.69 5.08 23.21
CA GLY A 496 -0.43 4.57 23.78
C GLY A 496 -0.54 3.14 24.31
N ARG A 497 -1.67 2.77 24.94
CA ARG A 497 -1.94 1.40 25.40
C ARG A 497 -2.05 0.43 24.21
N ARG A 498 -2.76 0.82 23.15
CA ARG A 498 -2.86 0.04 21.90
C ARG A 498 -1.49 -0.18 21.25
N ILE A 499 -0.68 0.87 21.11
CA ILE A 499 0.66 0.81 20.48
C ILE A 499 1.61 -0.15 21.24
N LEU A 500 1.45 -0.30 22.57
CA LEU A 500 2.26 -1.23 23.37
C LEU A 500 1.65 -2.63 23.53
N GLY A 501 0.45 -2.89 22.98
CA GLY A 501 -0.26 -4.15 23.21
C GLY A 501 -0.69 -4.35 24.67
N GLU A 502 -0.92 -3.28 25.43
CA GLU A 502 -1.52 -3.36 26.78
C GLU A 502 -3.03 -3.62 26.74
N VAL A 503 -3.65 -3.37 25.59
CA VAL A 503 -5.05 -3.61 25.26
C VAL A 503 -5.14 -3.99 23.79
N ASP A 504 -6.06 -4.91 23.47
CA ASP A 504 -6.48 -5.26 22.12
C ASP A 504 -7.51 -4.25 21.59
N GLU A 505 -8.05 -4.50 20.40
CA GLU A 505 -9.12 -3.75 19.74
C GLU A 505 -10.52 -3.97 20.36
N ASP A 506 -10.72 -5.05 21.12
CA ASP A 506 -11.98 -5.39 21.77
C ASP A 506 -12.15 -4.72 23.15
N TYR A 507 -11.13 -3.99 23.61
CA TYR A 507 -11.15 -3.27 24.88
C TYR A 507 -12.27 -2.23 24.95
N GLU A 508 -13.28 -2.51 25.78
CA GLU A 508 -14.57 -1.80 25.90
C GLU A 508 -14.50 -0.29 26.25
N HIS A 509 -13.31 0.24 26.53
CA HIS A 509 -13.10 1.66 26.84
C HIS A 509 -12.33 2.41 25.75
N LEU A 510 -11.98 1.79 24.62
CA LEU A 510 -11.37 2.50 23.49
C LEU A 510 -12.34 3.56 22.95
N PRO A 511 -11.91 4.84 22.86
CA PRO A 511 -12.72 5.85 22.20
C PRO A 511 -12.69 5.61 20.68
N TYR A 512 -13.80 5.09 20.17
CA TYR A 512 -14.10 5.04 18.75
C TYR A 512 -15.12 6.14 18.39
N GLY A 513 -15.25 6.43 17.09
CA GLY A 513 -16.54 6.78 16.51
C GLY A 513 -17.16 5.52 15.89
N GLU A 514 -18.29 5.06 16.43
CA GLU A 514 -18.96 3.83 16.00
C GLU A 514 -20.10 4.09 15.01
N HIS A 515 -20.25 3.22 14.01
CA HIS A 515 -21.37 3.22 13.05
C HIS A 515 -21.60 4.54 12.29
N ASN A 516 -20.55 5.34 12.12
CA ASN A 516 -20.56 6.58 11.35
C ASN A 516 -20.64 6.31 9.83
N ARG A 517 -21.37 7.18 9.12
CA ARG A 517 -21.73 7.02 7.70
C ARG A 517 -21.43 8.26 6.87
N LEU A 518 -20.83 8.05 5.70
CA LEU A 518 -20.67 9.04 4.64
C LEU A 518 -21.34 8.52 3.36
N GLU A 519 -22.43 9.14 2.93
CA GLU A 519 -23.32 8.56 1.91
C GLU A 519 -23.69 9.59 0.82
N ASP A 520 -23.83 9.17 -0.43
CA ASP A 520 -24.42 9.96 -1.52
C ASP A 520 -23.74 11.34 -1.80
N SER A 521 -22.51 11.57 -1.30
CA SER A 521 -21.91 12.91 -1.18
C SER A 521 -20.87 13.23 -2.26
N TYR A 522 -20.61 14.52 -2.48
CA TYR A 522 -19.73 15.04 -3.53
C TYR A 522 -18.57 15.87 -2.97
N LEU A 523 -17.38 15.27 -2.84
CA LEU A 523 -16.27 15.83 -2.08
C LEU A 523 -15.07 16.11 -2.98
N HIS A 524 -14.90 17.35 -3.40
CA HIS A 524 -14.02 17.69 -4.53
C HIS A 524 -13.18 18.94 -4.29
N HIS A 525 -12.00 18.99 -4.92
CA HIS A 525 -11.09 20.15 -4.82
C HIS A 525 -10.80 20.56 -3.36
N ASN A 526 -10.61 19.57 -2.49
CA ASN A 526 -10.08 19.73 -1.14
C ASN A 526 -8.60 19.33 -1.13
N ARG A 527 -7.77 19.99 -0.32
CA ARG A 527 -6.31 19.99 -0.48
C ARG A 527 -5.63 18.70 -0.03
N VAL A 528 -6.13 18.05 1.03
CA VAL A 528 -5.59 16.77 1.53
C VAL A 528 -6.46 15.62 1.02
N ALA A 529 -7.76 15.63 1.29
CA ALA A 529 -8.65 14.56 0.82
C ALA A 529 -10.09 15.05 0.61
N GLY A 530 -10.86 14.32 -0.20
CA GLY A 530 -12.33 14.48 -0.22
C GLY A 530 -12.91 14.10 1.14
N ALA A 531 -12.61 12.89 1.61
CA ALA A 531 -12.95 12.42 2.96
C ALA A 531 -11.73 11.90 3.72
N MET A 532 -11.68 12.18 5.01
CA MET A 532 -10.78 11.57 5.97
C MET A 532 -11.57 10.84 7.07
N PHE A 533 -10.98 9.81 7.67
CA PHE A 533 -11.48 9.22 8.92
C PHE A 533 -10.34 8.68 9.78
N GLY A 534 -10.57 8.52 11.08
CA GLY A 534 -9.62 7.86 11.98
C GLY A 534 -10.27 7.51 13.31
N TYR A 535 -9.77 6.49 13.99
CA TYR A 535 -10.34 5.99 15.25
C TYR A 535 -11.81 5.59 15.08
N GLN A 536 -12.15 4.95 13.96
CA GLN A 536 -13.54 4.54 13.66
C GLN A 536 -13.74 3.04 13.79
N LYS A 537 -14.95 2.66 14.17
CA LYS A 537 -15.44 1.28 14.18
C LYS A 537 -16.74 1.17 13.40
N ASP A 538 -16.84 0.16 12.53
CA ASP A 538 -17.99 -0.09 11.67
C ASP A 538 -18.38 1.12 10.78
N PHE A 539 -17.35 1.84 10.29
CA PHE A 539 -17.51 3.01 9.43
C PHE A 539 -17.82 2.61 7.99
N THR A 540 -18.79 3.30 7.39
CA THR A 540 -19.21 3.08 6.00
C THR A 540 -19.10 4.36 5.17
N ALA A 541 -18.44 4.25 4.01
CA ALA A 541 -18.54 5.24 2.95
C ALA A 541 -19.20 4.61 1.72
N ASP A 542 -20.42 5.04 1.39
CA ASP A 542 -21.22 4.49 0.28
C ASP A 542 -21.61 5.53 -0.77
N ASN A 543 -21.50 5.18 -2.06
CA ASN A 543 -22.06 5.94 -3.18
C ASN A 543 -21.58 7.42 -3.28
N ASN A 544 -20.36 7.72 -2.81
CA ASN A 544 -19.80 9.07 -2.86
C ASN A 544 -19.01 9.33 -4.16
N VAL A 545 -18.94 10.58 -4.61
CA VAL A 545 -18.09 11.03 -5.72
C VAL A 545 -16.99 11.94 -5.18
N LEU A 546 -15.71 11.60 -5.40
CA LEU A 546 -14.56 12.32 -4.85
C LEU A 546 -13.53 12.60 -5.93
N GLU A 547 -13.40 13.87 -6.34
CA GLU A 547 -12.64 14.24 -7.53
C GLU A 547 -11.72 15.46 -7.35
N ARG A 548 -10.57 15.43 -8.04
CA ARG A 548 -9.58 16.52 -8.08
C ARG A 548 -9.12 17.00 -6.69
N ASN A 549 -9.15 16.14 -5.66
CA ASN A 549 -8.59 16.48 -4.35
C ASN A 549 -7.06 16.41 -4.40
N GLY A 550 -6.38 17.35 -3.73
CA GLY A 550 -4.94 17.60 -3.84
C GLY A 550 -4.60 18.87 -4.63
N HIS A 551 -3.41 18.92 -5.21
CA HIS A 551 -2.97 20.00 -6.11
C HIS A 551 -2.17 19.44 -7.29
N GLU A 552 -2.21 20.12 -8.44
CA GLU A 552 -1.61 19.60 -9.67
C GLU A 552 -0.08 19.47 -9.60
N ALA A 553 0.60 20.36 -8.87
CA ALA A 553 2.05 20.37 -8.73
C ALA A 553 2.62 19.55 -7.54
N ASP A 554 1.76 19.09 -6.61
CA ASP A 554 2.15 18.35 -5.40
C ASP A 554 1.52 16.95 -5.41
N GLY A 555 2.35 15.93 -5.50
CA GLY A 555 1.94 14.52 -5.38
C GLY A 555 1.94 14.01 -3.93
N GLY A 556 2.37 14.82 -2.97
CA GLY A 556 2.50 14.45 -1.56
C GLY A 556 1.17 14.19 -0.84
N THR A 557 0.07 14.76 -1.33
CA THR A 557 -1.29 14.55 -0.82
C THR A 557 -2.33 14.65 -1.95
N GLY A 558 -3.62 14.42 -1.66
CA GLY A 558 -4.70 14.43 -2.66
C GLY A 558 -5.38 13.07 -2.77
N TYR A 559 -6.17 12.73 -1.77
CA TYR A 559 -6.88 11.47 -1.67
C TYR A 559 -8.37 11.64 -2.02
N GLY A 560 -9.01 10.62 -2.59
CA GLY A 560 -10.47 10.52 -2.56
C GLY A 560 -10.95 10.31 -1.13
N ILE A 561 -10.84 9.07 -0.64
CA ILE A 561 -11.06 8.71 0.77
C ILE A 561 -9.74 8.23 1.36
N ALA A 562 -9.35 8.72 2.54
CA ALA A 562 -8.18 8.25 3.27
C ALA A 562 -8.47 8.04 4.76
N SER A 563 -7.95 6.98 5.37
CA SER A 563 -7.85 6.96 6.84
C SER A 563 -6.68 7.84 7.31
N MET A 564 -6.63 8.15 8.60
CA MET A 564 -5.54 8.88 9.21
C MET A 564 -4.43 7.93 9.66
N ALA A 565 -3.22 8.07 9.09
CA ALA A 565 -2.07 7.25 9.49
C ALA A 565 -1.77 7.37 10.99
N GLY A 566 -1.59 6.23 11.66
CA GLY A 566 -1.42 6.16 13.11
C GLY A 566 -2.72 6.31 13.91
N SER A 567 -3.88 6.08 13.29
CA SER A 567 -5.14 5.81 13.99
C SER A 567 -5.48 4.32 13.92
N TYR A 568 -6.21 3.78 14.90
CA TYR A 568 -6.67 2.38 14.86
C TYR A 568 -8.09 2.34 14.32
N ASN A 569 -8.39 1.47 13.35
CA ASN A 569 -9.70 1.41 12.69
C ASN A 569 -10.16 -0.05 12.55
N HIS A 570 -11.45 -0.32 12.68
CA HIS A 570 -12.02 -1.68 12.64
C HIS A 570 -13.35 -1.70 11.89
N GLY A 571 -13.61 -2.72 11.06
CA GLY A 571 -14.89 -2.85 10.36
C GLY A 571 -15.12 -1.77 9.30
N ILE A 572 -14.15 -1.56 8.41
CA ILE A 572 -14.18 -0.42 7.47
C ILE A 572 -14.74 -0.85 6.10
N THR A 573 -15.82 -0.19 5.67
CA THR A 573 -16.54 -0.53 4.42
C THR A 573 -16.56 0.64 3.45
N PHE A 574 -15.99 0.46 2.26
CA PHE A 574 -16.15 1.36 1.11
C PHE A 574 -16.92 0.67 0.00
N THR A 575 -18.11 1.18 -0.33
CA THR A 575 -18.96 0.61 -1.39
C THR A 575 -19.41 1.65 -2.40
N ASN A 576 -19.50 1.25 -3.67
CA ASN A 576 -20.13 2.04 -4.75
C ASN A 576 -19.55 3.47 -4.97
N ASN A 577 -18.40 3.82 -4.36
CA ASN A 577 -17.82 5.16 -4.49
C ASN A 577 -17.16 5.33 -5.86
N LYS A 578 -17.16 6.56 -6.38
CA LYS A 578 -16.40 6.97 -7.56
C LYS A 578 -15.30 7.95 -7.17
N THR A 579 -14.05 7.63 -7.46
CA THR A 579 -12.93 8.59 -7.42
C THR A 579 -12.53 9.01 -8.83
N ASP A 580 -12.21 10.29 -9.02
CA ASP A 580 -11.89 10.85 -10.34
C ASP A 580 -10.71 11.83 -10.28
N HIS A 581 -9.55 11.39 -10.76
CA HIS A 581 -8.31 12.16 -10.88
C HIS A 581 -7.90 12.91 -9.60
N ASN A 582 -7.91 12.23 -8.45
CA ASN A 582 -7.30 12.78 -7.25
C ASN A 582 -5.77 12.77 -7.41
N TYR A 583 -5.12 13.84 -6.96
CA TYR A 583 -3.71 14.13 -7.28
C TYR A 583 -2.69 13.21 -6.59
N ARG A 584 -3.15 12.21 -5.82
CA ARG A 584 -2.34 11.14 -5.23
C ARG A 584 -3.01 9.76 -5.26
N LYS A 585 -4.14 9.55 -4.56
CA LYS A 585 -4.80 8.22 -4.46
C LYS A 585 -6.32 8.31 -4.56
N GLY A 586 -6.96 7.27 -5.09
CA GLY A 586 -8.42 7.10 -5.04
C GLY A 586 -8.90 6.74 -3.64
N LEU A 587 -8.84 5.45 -3.30
CA LEU A 587 -9.29 4.91 -2.01
C LEU A 587 -8.07 4.43 -1.20
N ASP A 588 -7.93 4.92 0.03
CA ASP A 588 -6.78 4.62 0.88
C ASP A 588 -7.19 4.27 2.32
N ILE A 589 -6.58 3.21 2.86
CA ILE A 589 -6.71 2.82 4.26
C ILE A 589 -5.33 2.54 4.83
N HIS A 590 -4.87 3.47 5.66
CA HIS A 590 -3.87 3.22 6.69
C HIS A 590 -4.50 2.51 7.90
N ASP A 591 -3.78 1.58 8.53
CA ASP A 591 -4.00 1.17 9.93
C ASP A 591 -5.46 0.78 10.26
N GLY A 592 -6.05 -0.10 9.44
CA GLY A 592 -7.39 -0.63 9.65
C GLY A 592 -7.43 -2.16 9.60
N ASN A 593 -8.44 -2.75 10.25
CA ASN A 593 -8.73 -4.18 10.18
C ASN A 593 -10.20 -4.45 9.81
N HIS A 594 -10.52 -5.69 9.41
CA HIS A 594 -11.85 -6.11 8.93
C HIS A 594 -12.36 -5.19 7.79
N ILE A 595 -11.57 -5.10 6.72
CA ILE A 595 -11.77 -4.15 5.62
C ILE A 595 -12.56 -4.77 4.47
N THR A 596 -13.55 -4.04 3.94
CA THR A 596 -14.27 -4.37 2.69
C THR A 596 -14.28 -3.17 1.74
N ILE A 597 -13.73 -3.34 0.54
CA ILE A 597 -13.75 -2.35 -0.54
C ILE A 597 -14.39 -3.01 -1.76
N ALA A 598 -15.67 -2.69 -2.04
CA ALA A 598 -16.44 -3.39 -3.06
C ALA A 598 -17.23 -2.49 -4.03
N ASN A 599 -17.26 -2.89 -5.31
CA ASN A 599 -18.03 -2.23 -6.37
C ASN A 599 -17.70 -0.74 -6.61
N ASN A 600 -16.53 -0.27 -6.18
CA ASN A 600 -16.10 1.11 -6.39
C ASN A 600 -15.52 1.33 -7.80
N GLN A 601 -15.47 2.58 -8.24
CA GLN A 601 -14.83 3.01 -9.48
C GLN A 601 -13.71 4.00 -9.15
N SER A 602 -12.46 3.68 -9.51
CA SER A 602 -11.34 4.64 -9.47
C SER A 602 -10.93 4.97 -10.90
N ASN A 603 -10.92 6.26 -11.24
CA ASN A 603 -10.65 6.74 -12.59
C ASN A 603 -9.55 7.81 -12.56
N GLY A 604 -8.39 7.51 -13.16
CA GLY A 604 -7.32 8.48 -13.34
C GLY A 604 -6.64 8.98 -12.06
N ASP A 605 -6.84 8.34 -10.90
CA ASP A 605 -6.13 8.73 -9.67
C ASP A 605 -4.61 8.52 -9.82
N ARG A 606 -3.79 9.49 -9.39
CA ARG A 606 -2.42 9.66 -9.91
C ARG A 606 -1.46 8.50 -9.64
N LEU A 607 -1.43 7.97 -8.41
CA LEU A 607 -0.44 6.98 -7.95
C LEU A 607 -1.08 5.65 -7.48
N TYR A 608 -2.31 5.67 -6.99
CA TYR A 608 -2.98 4.45 -6.53
C TYR A 608 -4.47 4.53 -6.82
N GLY A 609 -5.04 3.45 -7.37
CA GLY A 609 -6.49 3.29 -7.39
C GLY A 609 -7.02 2.94 -6.01
N ILE A 610 -6.53 1.81 -5.46
CA ILE A 610 -6.81 1.35 -4.10
C ILE A 610 -5.49 1.05 -3.37
N GLY A 611 -5.30 1.62 -2.18
CA GLY A 611 -4.16 1.32 -1.29
C GLY A 611 -4.63 0.93 0.11
N VAL A 612 -4.20 -0.22 0.62
CA VAL A 612 -4.54 -0.70 1.96
C VAL A 612 -3.30 -1.21 2.67
N TYR A 613 -2.97 -0.64 3.82
CA TYR A 613 -1.73 -0.97 4.53
C TYR A 613 -1.74 -0.58 6.02
N ASN A 614 -1.06 -1.36 6.85
CA ASN A 614 -0.89 -1.07 8.27
C ASN A 614 0.57 -0.71 8.64
N ARG A 615 0.71 0.12 9.68
CA ARG A 615 1.95 0.77 10.12
C ARG A 615 2.15 0.70 11.64
N GLN A 616 1.08 0.74 12.41
CA GLN A 616 1.08 0.81 13.88
C GLN A 616 0.19 -0.25 14.54
N PHE A 617 -0.86 -0.73 13.86
CA PHE A 617 -1.83 -1.70 14.38
C PHE A 617 -1.97 -2.91 13.45
N VAL A 618 -2.63 -3.96 13.91
CA VAL A 618 -2.82 -5.23 13.18
C VAL A 618 -3.75 -5.03 11.97
N MET A 619 -3.55 -5.82 10.90
CA MET A 619 -4.45 -5.96 9.77
C MET A 619 -4.42 -7.41 9.29
N ASP A 620 -5.51 -8.13 9.51
CA ASP A 620 -5.63 -9.57 9.26
C ASP A 620 -6.84 -9.97 8.40
N ASP A 621 -7.79 -9.08 8.09
CA ASP A 621 -8.89 -9.39 7.17
C ASP A 621 -9.16 -8.24 6.19
N VAL A 622 -8.93 -8.48 4.89
CA VAL A 622 -9.15 -7.48 3.82
C VAL A 622 -9.80 -8.12 2.59
N ARG A 623 -10.88 -7.51 2.11
CA ARG A 623 -11.64 -7.94 0.93
C ARG A 623 -11.76 -6.80 -0.08
N ILE A 624 -11.12 -6.92 -1.24
CA ILE A 624 -11.23 -5.99 -2.37
C ILE A 624 -11.95 -6.72 -3.51
N LYS A 625 -13.21 -6.36 -3.80
CA LYS A 625 -14.06 -7.13 -4.71
C LYS A 625 -14.84 -6.29 -5.74
N GLY A 626 -14.81 -6.70 -7.02
CA GLY A 626 -15.72 -6.14 -8.04
C GLY A 626 -15.49 -4.67 -8.37
N ASN A 627 -14.34 -4.10 -8.00
CA ASN A 627 -14.02 -2.71 -8.27
C ASN A 627 -13.54 -2.54 -9.72
N THR A 628 -13.78 -1.38 -10.31
CA THR A 628 -13.19 -0.97 -11.59
C THR A 628 -12.13 0.09 -11.32
N ILE A 629 -10.90 -0.14 -11.78
CA ILE A 629 -9.77 0.79 -11.63
C ILE A 629 -9.23 1.10 -13.02
N VAL A 630 -9.16 2.39 -13.37
CA VAL A 630 -8.64 2.87 -14.65
C VAL A 630 -7.47 3.80 -14.38
N GLN A 631 -6.29 3.42 -14.84
CA GLN A 631 -5.13 4.29 -14.87
C GLN A 631 -5.28 5.25 -16.06
N ASP A 632 -5.25 6.56 -15.82
CA ASP A 632 -5.02 7.54 -16.88
C ASP A 632 -3.50 7.67 -17.06
N ALA A 633 -3.01 7.47 -18.28
CA ALA A 633 -1.59 7.57 -18.64
C ALA A 633 -1.09 9.03 -18.62
N ASP A 634 -1.95 9.98 -18.96
CA ASP A 634 -1.61 11.40 -19.11
C ASP A 634 -1.67 12.15 -17.75
N PHE A 635 -2.46 11.66 -16.79
CA PHE A 635 -2.54 12.25 -15.44
C PHE A 635 -1.37 11.84 -14.53
N ARG A 636 -0.17 12.26 -14.90
CA ARG A 636 1.08 12.06 -14.14
C ARG A 636 1.60 13.37 -13.53
N LEU A 637 2.58 13.25 -12.64
CA LEU A 637 3.32 14.39 -12.12
C LEU A 637 4.75 14.36 -12.68
N GLU A 638 5.06 15.26 -13.59
CA GLU A 638 6.39 15.32 -14.23
C GLU A 638 7.48 15.63 -13.20
N LYS A 639 7.22 16.63 -12.35
CA LYS A 639 8.07 17.12 -11.27
C LYS A 639 7.21 17.55 -10.08
N ASP A 640 7.59 17.16 -8.87
CA ASP A 640 6.96 17.55 -7.61
C ASP A 640 7.46 18.92 -7.12
N ASP A 641 6.57 19.77 -6.62
CA ASP A 641 6.92 21.02 -5.90
C ASP A 641 7.24 20.81 -4.41
N GLY A 642 6.87 19.64 -3.89
CA GLY A 642 6.93 19.29 -2.49
C GLY A 642 8.35 19.26 -1.90
N ASN A 643 8.38 19.21 -0.57
CA ASN A 643 9.53 18.85 0.27
C ASN A 643 10.58 19.95 0.56
N ARG A 644 10.22 20.89 1.46
CA ARG A 644 11.21 21.64 2.27
C ARG A 644 11.38 21.14 3.71
N ASP A 645 10.39 20.43 4.26
CA ASP A 645 10.34 20.16 5.70
C ASP A 645 11.02 18.87 6.15
N ASN A 646 11.31 17.88 5.28
CA ASN A 646 11.70 16.53 5.74
C ASN A 646 12.81 15.78 4.96
N PHE A 647 13.15 16.10 3.71
CA PHE A 647 14.22 15.38 2.98
C PHE A 647 15.11 16.32 2.12
N PRO A 648 16.42 16.05 1.99
CA PRO A 648 17.33 16.84 1.13
C PRO A 648 17.33 16.40 -0.35
N TYR A 649 16.35 15.59 -0.78
CA TYR A 649 16.27 14.99 -2.12
C TYR A 649 14.94 15.32 -2.80
N GLU A 650 14.96 15.36 -4.14
CA GLU A 650 13.75 15.49 -4.97
C GLU A 650 12.85 14.25 -4.78
N VAL A 651 11.56 14.47 -4.51
CA VAL A 651 10.58 13.40 -4.30
C VAL A 651 9.94 13.03 -5.64
N ILE A 652 9.94 11.74 -5.98
CA ILE A 652 9.55 11.27 -7.31
C ILE A 652 8.23 10.49 -7.23
N TYR A 653 7.14 11.13 -7.63
CA TYR A 653 5.79 10.55 -7.69
C TYR A 653 5.43 10.08 -9.11
N HIS A 654 6.27 9.20 -9.67
CA HIS A 654 6.10 8.63 -11.01
C HIS A 654 5.48 7.23 -11.03
N GLY A 655 5.36 6.58 -9.86
CA GLY A 655 4.84 5.22 -9.75
C GLY A 655 3.31 5.13 -9.72
N TYR A 656 2.78 3.96 -10.08
CA TYR A 656 1.36 3.63 -10.02
C TYR A 656 1.13 2.19 -9.51
N SER A 657 0.08 1.97 -8.73
CA SER A 657 -0.46 0.62 -8.48
C SER A 657 -1.99 0.66 -8.51
N ALA A 658 -2.63 -0.14 -9.36
CA ALA A 658 -4.10 -0.16 -9.39
C ALA A 658 -4.68 -0.67 -8.06
N ILE A 659 -4.11 -1.75 -7.52
CA ILE A 659 -4.39 -2.25 -6.16
C ILE A 659 -3.06 -2.53 -5.43
N GLN A 660 -2.84 -1.87 -4.29
CA GLN A 660 -1.78 -2.20 -3.33
C GLN A 660 -2.39 -2.73 -2.01
N LEU A 661 -1.92 -3.90 -1.58
CA LEU A 661 -2.06 -4.42 -0.23
C LEU A 661 -0.66 -4.51 0.40
N MET A 662 -0.42 -3.95 1.58
CA MET A 662 0.88 -4.05 2.27
C MET A 662 0.70 -4.28 3.77
N THR A 663 1.07 -5.47 4.26
CA THR A 663 1.15 -5.71 5.70
C THR A 663 2.42 -5.06 6.27
N ASN A 664 2.32 -4.57 7.51
CA ASN A 664 3.41 -4.14 8.36
C ASN A 664 4.46 -3.25 7.66
N ALA A 665 3.99 -2.17 7.03
CA ALA A 665 4.80 -1.22 6.28
C ALA A 665 5.90 -0.51 7.10
N GLN A 666 6.05 -0.81 8.39
CA GLN A 666 7.06 -0.25 9.30
C GLN A 666 7.89 -1.32 10.03
N PHE A 667 7.77 -2.61 9.67
CA PHE A 667 8.55 -3.73 10.22
C PHE A 667 8.54 -3.81 11.77
N ARG A 668 7.36 -3.63 12.36
CA ARG A 668 7.11 -3.70 13.81
C ARG A 668 6.73 -5.13 14.23
N ASP A 669 6.68 -5.40 15.53
CA ASP A 669 6.10 -6.63 16.07
C ASP A 669 4.76 -6.28 16.74
N PHE A 670 3.65 -6.52 16.03
CA PHE A 670 2.30 -6.17 16.49
C PHE A 670 1.68 -7.18 17.48
N LYS A 671 2.39 -8.28 17.80
CA LYS A 671 1.92 -9.32 18.75
C LYS A 671 0.63 -10.06 18.38
N SER A 672 0.14 -9.95 17.14
CA SER A 672 -1.00 -10.76 16.66
C SER A 672 -0.62 -12.23 16.46
N ASP A 673 -1.50 -13.12 16.90
CA ASP A 673 -1.50 -14.56 16.61
C ASP A 673 -2.58 -14.95 15.57
N VAL A 674 -3.41 -14.00 15.13
CA VAL A 674 -4.47 -14.20 14.13
C VAL A 674 -3.86 -14.34 12.73
N PRO A 675 -4.10 -15.44 12.00
CA PRO A 675 -3.62 -15.58 10.62
C PRO A 675 -4.31 -14.61 9.67
N GLY A 676 -3.53 -13.87 8.88
CA GLY A 676 -4.05 -12.91 7.91
C GLY A 676 -4.79 -13.58 6.75
N LYS A 677 -5.83 -12.92 6.25
CA LYS A 677 -6.69 -13.33 5.14
C LYS A 677 -6.96 -12.15 4.23
N PHE A 678 -6.40 -12.21 3.04
CA PHE A 678 -6.44 -11.15 2.05
C PHE A 678 -7.08 -11.68 0.77
N THR A 679 -8.10 -10.98 0.25
CA THR A 679 -8.80 -11.41 -0.98
C THR A 679 -8.96 -10.24 -1.94
N VAL A 680 -8.42 -10.38 -3.15
CA VAL A 680 -8.59 -9.46 -4.28
C VAL A 680 -9.31 -10.21 -5.40
N SER A 681 -10.60 -9.97 -5.58
CA SER A 681 -11.44 -10.81 -6.45
C SER A 681 -12.36 -10.07 -7.42
N GLY A 682 -12.45 -10.55 -8.67
CA GLY A 682 -13.40 -10.03 -9.66
C GLY A 682 -13.23 -8.55 -10.03
N ASN A 683 -12.05 -7.97 -9.78
CA ASN A 683 -11.80 -6.56 -10.10
C ASN A 683 -11.43 -6.41 -11.58
N THR A 684 -11.75 -5.26 -12.17
CA THR A 684 -11.38 -4.88 -13.54
C THR A 684 -10.37 -3.74 -13.50
N ILE A 685 -9.16 -3.96 -14.00
CA ILE A 685 -8.07 -2.99 -14.04
C ILE A 685 -7.78 -2.65 -15.50
N LYS A 686 -7.71 -1.37 -15.85
CA LYS A 686 -7.54 -0.88 -17.22
C LYS A 686 -6.50 0.23 -17.33
N GLY A 687 -5.92 0.37 -18.51
CA GLY A 687 -5.05 1.49 -18.86
C GLY A 687 -3.63 1.40 -18.28
N LEU A 688 -3.18 0.20 -17.89
CA LEU A 688 -1.85 0.03 -17.28
C LEU A 688 -0.75 0.57 -18.22
N ASP A 689 0.04 1.54 -17.75
CA ASP A 689 1.18 2.07 -18.50
C ASP A 689 2.31 2.55 -17.57
N VAL A 690 3.54 2.11 -17.85
CA VAL A 690 4.75 2.45 -17.11
C VAL A 690 5.16 3.88 -17.44
N TYR A 691 5.24 4.73 -16.41
CA TYR A 691 5.72 6.10 -16.56
C TYR A 691 7.19 6.21 -16.16
N LYS A 692 8.03 6.75 -17.04
CA LYS A 692 9.47 7.02 -16.82
C LYS A 692 10.26 5.84 -16.22
N ASP A 693 9.99 4.63 -16.68
CA ASP A 693 10.60 3.38 -16.18
C ASP A 693 10.43 3.14 -14.66
N ASN A 694 9.46 3.80 -14.01
CA ASN A 694 9.31 3.71 -12.56
C ASN A 694 9.09 2.26 -12.11
N MET A 695 9.84 1.83 -11.07
CA MET A 695 9.78 0.46 -10.54
C MET A 695 8.41 0.07 -9.98
N GLN A 696 7.56 1.04 -9.67
CA GLN A 696 6.19 0.83 -9.24
C GLN A 696 5.25 1.13 -10.42
N THR A 697 4.87 0.10 -11.15
CA THR A 697 3.73 0.10 -12.07
C THR A 697 3.15 -1.29 -11.99
N PHE A 698 2.15 -1.49 -11.12
CA PHE A 698 1.58 -2.80 -10.83
C PHE A 698 0.08 -2.84 -11.07
N GLY A 699 -0.41 -3.97 -11.56
CA GLY A 699 -1.84 -4.28 -11.54
C GLY A 699 -2.30 -4.52 -10.10
N ILE A 700 -1.92 -5.67 -9.55
CA ILE A 700 -2.17 -6.04 -8.15
C ILE A 700 -0.83 -6.33 -7.48
N GLU A 701 -0.46 -5.55 -6.46
CA GLU A 701 0.66 -5.87 -5.57
C GLU A 701 0.17 -6.21 -4.16
N PHE A 702 0.59 -7.37 -3.65
CA PHE A 702 0.53 -7.75 -2.25
C PHE A 702 1.94 -7.78 -1.69
N ARG A 703 2.16 -7.11 -0.56
CA ARG A 703 3.44 -7.05 0.15
C ARG A 703 3.28 -7.54 1.57
N ASN A 704 4.07 -8.52 1.98
CA ASN A 704 4.09 -9.00 3.36
C ASN A 704 5.40 -8.67 4.07
N HIS A 705 5.29 -8.03 5.23
CA HIS A 705 6.41 -7.75 6.14
C HIS A 705 6.21 -8.33 7.54
N GLU A 706 5.15 -9.14 7.77
CA GLU A 706 4.97 -9.83 9.04
C GLU A 706 5.98 -10.96 9.19
N SER A 707 6.76 -10.92 10.27
CA SER A 707 7.85 -11.89 10.50
C SER A 707 7.40 -13.26 11.00
N LYS A 708 6.23 -13.35 11.64
CA LYS A 708 5.76 -14.57 12.34
C LYS A 708 4.37 -15.01 11.90
N THR A 709 3.46 -14.05 11.75
CA THR A 709 2.06 -14.29 11.40
C THR A 709 1.96 -15.11 10.11
N ASN A 710 1.10 -16.13 10.10
CA ASN A 710 0.77 -16.84 8.86
C ASN A 710 -0.25 -16.01 8.08
N TYR A 711 -0.28 -16.13 6.76
CA TYR A 711 -1.28 -15.44 5.95
C TYR A 711 -1.79 -16.32 4.80
N ARG A 712 -2.99 -15.99 4.32
CA ARG A 712 -3.52 -16.43 3.04
C ARG A 712 -3.82 -15.21 2.17
N VAL A 713 -3.34 -15.22 0.93
CA VAL A 713 -3.73 -14.25 -0.10
C VAL A 713 -4.38 -14.97 -1.28
N ASP A 714 -5.59 -14.54 -1.63
CA ASP A 714 -6.40 -15.03 -2.75
C ASP A 714 -6.56 -13.91 -3.78
N ILE A 715 -5.95 -14.05 -4.96
CA ILE A 715 -6.05 -13.12 -6.10
C ILE A 715 -6.79 -13.86 -7.21
N VAL A 716 -8.12 -13.65 -7.32
CA VAL A 716 -9.01 -14.57 -8.04
C VAL A 716 -9.96 -13.85 -9.03
N ASP A 717 -10.13 -14.37 -10.24
CA ASP A 717 -11.08 -13.88 -11.26
C ASP A 717 -10.91 -12.38 -11.65
N ASN A 718 -9.73 -11.78 -11.48
CA ASN A 718 -9.50 -10.38 -11.86
C ASN A 718 -9.23 -10.26 -13.37
N THR A 719 -9.68 -9.17 -13.98
CA THR A 719 -9.38 -8.82 -15.39
C THR A 719 -8.44 -7.62 -15.41
N LEU A 720 -7.32 -7.71 -16.14
CA LEU A 720 -6.31 -6.65 -16.25
C LEU A 720 -5.98 -6.34 -17.72
N GLU A 721 -5.97 -5.06 -18.10
CA GLU A 721 -5.55 -4.65 -19.45
C GLU A 721 -4.69 -3.37 -19.44
N GLY A 722 -3.77 -3.26 -20.40
CA GLY A 722 -3.00 -2.04 -20.63
C GLY A 722 -1.89 -2.17 -21.68
N LYS A 723 -1.08 -1.12 -21.77
CA LYS A 723 0.06 -1.01 -22.67
C LYS A 723 1.34 -1.53 -22.02
N SER A 724 1.64 -1.18 -20.77
CA SER A 724 2.86 -1.69 -20.12
C SER A 724 2.75 -1.79 -18.60
N THR A 725 3.48 -2.74 -18.01
CA THR A 725 3.53 -2.90 -16.55
C THR A 725 4.88 -3.47 -16.07
N LYS A 726 5.18 -3.34 -14.78
CA LYS A 726 6.26 -4.09 -14.13
C LYS A 726 5.80 -5.51 -13.81
N SER A 727 4.64 -5.66 -13.18
CA SER A 727 3.95 -6.96 -13.06
C SER A 727 2.45 -6.78 -13.05
N LEU A 728 1.72 -7.73 -13.65
CA LEU A 728 0.27 -7.80 -13.58
C LEU A 728 -0.16 -8.19 -12.16
N ILE A 729 0.48 -9.22 -11.59
CA ILE A 729 0.25 -9.69 -10.22
C ILE A 729 1.60 -9.91 -9.54
N ALA A 730 1.81 -9.29 -8.38
CA ALA A 730 3.02 -9.43 -7.57
C ALA A 730 2.68 -9.75 -6.10
N VAL A 731 3.27 -10.80 -5.56
CA VAL A 731 3.21 -11.21 -4.15
C VAL A 731 4.63 -11.20 -3.63
N ILE A 732 5.01 -10.15 -2.88
CA ILE A 732 6.39 -9.87 -2.49
C ILE A 732 6.49 -9.94 -0.97
N ASN A 733 7.42 -10.73 -0.44
CA ASN A 733 7.60 -10.93 0.98
C ASN A 733 8.99 -10.47 1.42
N ASN A 734 9.06 -9.74 2.53
CA ASN A 734 10.30 -9.45 3.25
C ASN A 734 10.01 -9.65 4.74
N THR A 735 10.06 -10.91 5.17
CA THR A 735 9.64 -11.32 6.53
C THR A 735 10.70 -11.08 7.61
N LYS A 736 11.84 -10.47 7.28
CA LYS A 736 12.92 -10.25 8.26
C LYS A 736 12.50 -9.27 9.33
N ASN A 737 12.67 -9.65 10.59
CA ASN A 737 12.47 -8.72 11.69
C ASN A 737 13.62 -7.69 11.69
N ARG A 738 13.33 -6.45 11.28
CA ARG A 738 14.33 -5.38 11.17
C ARG A 738 14.81 -4.83 12.52
N VAL A 739 14.18 -5.22 13.63
CA VAL A 739 14.56 -4.81 15.00
C VAL A 739 15.49 -5.84 15.64
N THR A 740 15.16 -7.13 15.56
CA THR A 740 15.97 -8.21 16.16
C THR A 740 17.01 -8.78 15.20
N GLY A 741 16.85 -8.56 13.88
CA GLY A 741 17.64 -9.19 12.83
C GLY A 741 17.23 -10.64 12.53
N GLU A 742 16.27 -11.19 13.28
CA GLU A 742 15.76 -12.55 13.12
C GLU A 742 15.12 -12.74 11.74
N LEU A 743 15.37 -13.90 11.16
CA LEU A 743 14.70 -14.34 9.93
C LEU A 743 13.23 -14.66 10.25
N GLY A 744 12.32 -14.27 9.36
CA GLY A 744 10.91 -14.57 9.49
C GLY A 744 10.54 -15.95 8.96
N GLU A 745 9.27 -16.30 9.12
CA GLU A 745 8.71 -17.59 8.70
C GLU A 745 8.58 -17.75 7.16
N GLY A 746 8.72 -16.65 6.40
CA GLY A 746 8.61 -16.64 4.94
C GLY A 746 7.18 -16.75 4.41
N ILE A 747 7.04 -17.39 3.25
CA ILE A 747 5.80 -17.45 2.47
C ILE A 747 4.65 -18.12 3.25
N GLY A 748 3.44 -17.58 3.07
CA GLY A 748 2.19 -18.12 3.60
C GLY A 748 1.47 -19.04 2.58
N THR A 749 0.16 -18.90 2.48
CA THR A 749 -0.64 -19.52 1.41
C THR A 749 -0.96 -18.50 0.34
N VAL A 750 -0.46 -18.71 -0.88
CA VAL A 750 -0.67 -17.82 -2.03
C VAL A 750 -1.52 -18.56 -3.05
N ASN A 751 -2.65 -17.96 -3.47
CA ASN A 751 -3.51 -18.47 -4.52
C ASN A 751 -3.77 -17.38 -5.56
N ILE A 752 -3.37 -17.63 -6.80
CA ILE A 752 -3.57 -16.76 -7.96
C ILE A 752 -4.33 -17.58 -9.00
N SER A 753 -5.64 -17.36 -9.16
CA SER A 753 -6.48 -18.21 -10.02
C SER A 753 -7.56 -17.50 -10.84
N GLY A 754 -7.85 -18.02 -12.03
CA GLY A 754 -8.92 -17.51 -12.90
C GLY A 754 -8.70 -16.09 -13.44
N ASN A 755 -7.53 -15.49 -13.22
CA ASN A 755 -7.27 -14.11 -13.66
C ASN A 755 -7.04 -14.06 -15.16
N LYS A 756 -7.58 -13.04 -15.82
CA LYS A 756 -7.41 -12.76 -17.26
C LYS A 756 -6.60 -11.48 -17.41
N ALA A 757 -5.53 -11.50 -18.18
CA ALA A 757 -4.70 -10.33 -18.39
C ALA A 757 -4.20 -10.20 -19.83
N HIS A 758 -4.29 -9.00 -20.38
CA HIS A 758 -3.75 -8.64 -21.69
C HIS A 758 -2.91 -7.37 -21.58
N ILE A 759 -1.60 -7.46 -21.81
CA ILE A 759 -0.69 -6.33 -21.73
C ILE A 759 0.20 -6.30 -22.98
N ASP A 760 0.48 -5.16 -23.60
CA ASP A 760 1.43 -5.18 -24.72
C ASP A 760 2.84 -5.58 -24.26
N GLU A 761 3.31 -5.05 -23.12
CA GLU A 761 4.72 -5.15 -22.70
C GLU A 761 4.89 -5.38 -21.18
N ILE A 762 5.72 -6.36 -20.81
CA ILE A 762 6.33 -6.44 -19.48
C ILE A 762 7.72 -5.79 -19.55
N SER A 763 7.98 -4.83 -18.65
CA SER A 763 9.28 -4.15 -18.61
C SER A 763 10.46 -5.08 -18.38
N ALA A 764 11.62 -4.66 -18.88
CA ALA A 764 12.90 -5.32 -18.66
C ALA A 764 13.16 -5.66 -17.18
N GLY A 765 13.64 -6.89 -16.93
CA GLY A 765 13.99 -7.35 -15.58
C GLY A 765 12.79 -7.57 -14.65
N ARG A 766 11.60 -7.88 -15.16
CA ARG A 766 10.40 -8.21 -14.37
C ARG A 766 9.66 -9.44 -14.92
N SER A 767 8.45 -9.73 -14.46
CA SER A 767 7.63 -10.86 -14.93
C SER A 767 6.14 -10.55 -14.75
N ALA A 768 5.29 -11.17 -15.56
CA ALA A 768 3.84 -10.94 -15.51
C ALA A 768 3.23 -11.33 -14.15
N ILE A 769 3.56 -12.53 -13.66
CA ILE A 769 3.22 -13.01 -12.31
C ILE A 769 4.52 -13.23 -11.53
N VAL A 770 4.60 -12.61 -10.34
CA VAL A 770 5.72 -12.77 -9.39
C VAL A 770 5.19 -13.24 -8.05
N VAL A 771 5.76 -14.31 -7.51
CA VAL A 771 5.62 -14.69 -6.09
C VAL A 771 7.02 -14.85 -5.50
N ALA A 772 7.46 -13.91 -4.68
CA ALA A 772 8.85 -13.82 -4.22
C ALA A 772 8.95 -13.61 -2.70
N GLU A 773 9.96 -14.22 -2.09
CA GLU A 773 10.55 -13.81 -0.81
C GLU A 773 11.91 -13.15 -1.08
N ASP A 774 12.24 -12.09 -0.34
CA ASP A 774 13.53 -11.43 -0.43
C ASP A 774 14.69 -12.38 -0.04
N LYS A 775 15.91 -12.07 -0.49
CA LYS A 775 17.09 -12.86 -0.09
C LYS A 775 17.38 -12.64 1.40
N GLU A 776 17.67 -13.74 2.11
CA GLU A 776 18.11 -13.72 3.51
C GLU A 776 17.12 -13.05 4.49
N THR A 777 15.81 -13.15 4.20
CA THR A 777 14.73 -12.66 5.07
C THR A 777 13.98 -13.75 5.81
N HIS A 778 13.98 -14.99 5.31
CA HIS A 778 13.21 -16.11 5.85
C HIS A 778 14.10 -17.23 6.43
N VAL A 779 13.53 -18.05 7.32
CA VAL A 779 14.18 -19.24 7.88
C VAL A 779 14.39 -20.33 6.83
N ASN A 780 15.40 -21.18 7.03
CA ASN A 780 15.68 -22.33 6.17
C ASN A 780 14.76 -23.53 6.51
N SER A 781 13.45 -23.33 6.41
CA SER A 781 12.43 -24.37 6.53
C SER A 781 11.30 -24.13 5.54
N LEU A 782 10.70 -25.22 5.07
CA LEU A 782 9.54 -25.16 4.19
C LEU A 782 8.30 -24.72 4.97
N ARG A 783 7.48 -23.86 4.38
CA ARG A 783 6.22 -23.38 4.97
C ARG A 783 5.26 -22.97 3.86
N GLY A 784 3.97 -23.29 4.02
CA GLY A 784 2.94 -22.73 3.15
C GLY A 784 2.98 -23.28 1.73
N SER A 785 2.26 -22.62 0.82
CA SER A 785 2.05 -23.11 -0.55
C SER A 785 1.82 -21.98 -1.53
N VAL A 786 2.16 -22.22 -2.80
CA VAL A 786 1.90 -21.30 -3.92
C VAL A 786 1.09 -22.05 -4.98
N THR A 787 -0.13 -21.58 -5.23
CA THR A 787 -1.03 -22.08 -6.27
C THR A 787 -1.22 -21.01 -7.34
N ILE A 788 -0.94 -21.33 -8.60
CA ILE A 788 -1.16 -20.46 -9.76
C ILE A 788 -1.94 -21.27 -10.79
N LYS A 789 -3.26 -21.06 -10.89
CA LYS A 789 -4.16 -21.94 -11.67
C LYS A 789 -5.13 -21.24 -12.60
N ASP A 790 -5.36 -21.85 -13.75
CA ASP A 790 -6.45 -21.46 -14.66
C ASP A 790 -6.41 -19.96 -15.04
N ASN A 791 -5.23 -19.35 -15.05
CA ASN A 791 -5.04 -17.96 -15.45
C ASN A 791 -4.78 -17.87 -16.96
N GLU A 792 -5.26 -16.80 -17.59
CA GLU A 792 -5.08 -16.49 -19.01
C GLU A 792 -4.26 -15.20 -19.10
N ILE A 793 -2.97 -15.32 -19.46
CA ILE A 793 -2.02 -14.20 -19.50
C ILE A 793 -1.49 -14.05 -20.92
N GLU A 794 -1.78 -12.91 -21.54
CA GLU A 794 -1.29 -12.54 -22.87
C GLU A 794 -0.36 -11.32 -22.79
N ILE A 795 0.86 -11.48 -23.28
CA ILE A 795 1.83 -10.41 -23.52
C ILE A 795 1.87 -10.18 -25.03
N GLY A 796 1.39 -9.02 -25.47
CA GLY A 796 1.07 -8.68 -26.87
C GLY A 796 2.27 -8.40 -27.77
N LYS A 797 3.45 -8.14 -27.21
CA LYS A 797 4.72 -7.86 -27.91
C LYS A 797 5.87 -8.65 -27.30
N GLU A 798 7.07 -8.46 -27.85
CA GLU A 798 8.32 -9.05 -27.36
C GLU A 798 8.53 -8.73 -25.87
N ASN A 799 8.75 -9.79 -25.08
CA ASN A 799 8.82 -9.71 -23.64
C ASN A 799 10.27 -9.53 -23.17
N TYR A 800 10.55 -8.40 -22.53
CA TYR A 800 11.88 -8.08 -22.02
C TYR A 800 12.12 -8.54 -20.56
N GLY A 801 11.12 -9.18 -19.93
CA GLY A 801 11.18 -9.66 -18.56
C GLY A 801 12.19 -10.79 -18.30
N GLU A 802 12.40 -11.14 -17.03
CA GLU A 802 13.25 -12.27 -16.59
C GLU A 802 12.62 -13.64 -16.85
N THR A 803 11.30 -13.68 -17.09
CA THR A 803 10.53 -14.87 -17.45
C THR A 803 9.46 -14.51 -18.47
N GLU A 804 9.00 -15.49 -19.25
CA GLU A 804 7.93 -15.24 -20.22
C GLU A 804 6.56 -15.05 -19.57
N ALA A 805 6.39 -15.49 -18.31
CA ALA A 805 5.16 -15.28 -17.56
C ALA A 805 5.33 -15.35 -16.04
N ILE A 806 5.79 -16.49 -15.51
CA ILE A 806 5.69 -16.83 -14.08
C ILE A 806 7.08 -16.96 -13.45
N TYR A 807 7.34 -16.12 -12.46
CA TYR A 807 8.49 -16.25 -11.56
C TYR A 807 8.04 -16.54 -10.13
N VAL A 808 8.48 -17.67 -9.58
CA VAL A 808 8.25 -18.04 -8.17
C VAL A 808 9.58 -18.30 -7.46
N ARG A 809 9.78 -17.68 -6.30
CA ARG A 809 10.96 -17.84 -5.45
C ARG A 809 10.61 -17.78 -3.96
N GLY A 810 11.11 -18.72 -3.17
CA GLY A 810 11.05 -18.67 -1.70
C GLY A 810 11.07 -20.04 -1.04
N ASN A 811 10.38 -20.17 0.09
CA ASN A 811 10.38 -21.35 0.96
C ASN A 811 9.06 -22.14 0.98
N ALA A 812 8.23 -22.07 -0.06
CA ALA A 812 6.97 -22.82 -0.08
C ALA A 812 7.20 -24.34 -0.07
N GLU A 813 6.40 -25.07 0.71
CA GLU A 813 6.48 -26.54 0.79
C GLU A 813 5.99 -27.21 -0.50
N HIS A 814 4.96 -26.60 -1.10
CA HIS A 814 4.32 -27.08 -2.31
C HIS A 814 4.02 -25.95 -3.30
N TYR A 815 4.32 -26.22 -4.57
CA TYR A 815 4.03 -25.38 -5.72
C TYR A 815 3.05 -26.10 -6.66
N ASP A 816 1.91 -25.50 -6.96
CA ASP A 816 0.93 -26.04 -7.91
C ASP A 816 0.66 -25.01 -9.01
N ILE A 817 1.25 -25.22 -10.18
CA ILE A 817 1.18 -24.30 -11.33
C ILE A 817 0.52 -25.04 -12.48
N SER A 818 -0.81 -24.95 -12.59
CA SER A 818 -1.59 -25.86 -13.45
C SER A 818 -2.70 -25.18 -14.24
N GLY A 819 -2.98 -25.64 -15.46
CA GLY A 819 -4.11 -25.18 -16.27
C GLY A 819 -4.01 -23.76 -16.82
N ASN A 820 -2.84 -23.12 -16.75
CA ASN A 820 -2.68 -21.72 -17.21
C ASN A 820 -2.48 -21.64 -18.72
N GLU A 821 -3.10 -20.65 -19.36
CA GLU A 821 -2.88 -20.22 -20.74
C GLU A 821 -1.90 -19.04 -20.72
N LEU A 822 -0.67 -19.24 -21.20
CA LEU A 822 0.43 -18.27 -21.10
C LEU A 822 0.98 -17.94 -22.49
N THR A 823 0.71 -16.73 -22.97
CA THR A 823 1.11 -16.25 -24.29
C THR A 823 2.16 -15.13 -24.19
N SER A 824 3.29 -15.30 -24.87
CA SER A 824 4.35 -14.29 -25.02
C SER A 824 4.64 -14.06 -26.51
N ASN A 825 4.15 -12.95 -27.06
CA ASN A 825 4.21 -12.66 -28.50
C ASN A 825 5.54 -12.00 -28.92
N GLY A 826 6.63 -12.76 -28.85
CA GLY A 826 7.95 -12.35 -29.34
C GLY A 826 8.86 -13.51 -29.72
N GLU A 827 10.15 -13.24 -29.93
CA GLU A 827 11.15 -14.30 -29.84
C GLU A 827 11.31 -14.66 -28.37
N ALA A 828 11.05 -15.92 -28.07
CA ALA A 828 11.01 -16.40 -26.71
C ALA A 828 12.45 -16.55 -26.18
N GLN A 829 12.83 -15.82 -25.12
CA GLN A 829 14.21 -15.73 -24.62
C GLN A 829 14.42 -16.31 -23.21
N HIS A 830 13.37 -16.39 -22.38
CA HIS A 830 13.44 -16.80 -20.96
C HIS A 830 12.53 -17.99 -20.61
N SER A 831 12.66 -18.61 -19.44
CA SER A 831 11.68 -19.66 -19.08
C SER A 831 10.27 -19.09 -18.89
N PHE A 832 9.24 -19.81 -19.36
CA PHE A 832 7.84 -19.48 -19.06
C PHE A 832 7.53 -19.59 -17.56
N ILE A 833 8.08 -20.61 -16.91
CA ILE A 833 7.88 -20.89 -15.49
C ILE A 833 9.24 -21.08 -14.83
N VAL A 834 9.52 -20.30 -13.79
CA VAL A 834 10.67 -20.47 -12.90
C VAL A 834 10.17 -20.78 -11.50
N VAL A 835 10.64 -21.90 -10.93
CA VAL A 835 10.43 -22.25 -9.51
C VAL A 835 11.78 -22.33 -8.82
N ASN A 836 12.05 -21.39 -7.93
CA ASN A 836 13.30 -21.29 -7.17
C ASN A 836 13.05 -21.56 -5.68
N ASN A 837 13.59 -22.67 -5.16
CA ASN A 837 13.50 -23.01 -3.74
C ASN A 837 14.72 -22.45 -3.01
N ASP A 838 14.54 -21.47 -2.13
CA ASP A 838 15.65 -20.85 -1.38
C ASP A 838 16.08 -21.67 -0.15
N THR A 839 15.47 -22.84 0.11
CA THR A 839 15.81 -23.69 1.25
C THR A 839 16.72 -24.87 0.87
N THR A 840 17.43 -25.43 1.84
CA THR A 840 18.14 -26.72 1.68
C THR A 840 17.20 -27.92 1.80
N HIS A 841 15.91 -27.70 2.05
CA HIS A 841 14.90 -28.73 2.22
C HIS A 841 14.20 -29.01 0.89
N LYS A 842 13.70 -30.24 0.71
CA LYS A 842 13.11 -30.70 -0.55
C LYS A 842 11.66 -30.25 -0.70
N ALA A 843 11.42 -29.21 -1.48
CA ALA A 843 10.08 -28.77 -1.85
C ALA A 843 9.45 -29.71 -2.89
N THR A 844 8.13 -29.64 -3.04
CA THR A 844 7.36 -30.40 -4.04
C THR A 844 6.70 -29.48 -5.05
N ALA A 845 6.55 -29.95 -6.30
CA ALA A 845 5.88 -29.21 -7.35
C ALA A 845 5.01 -30.11 -8.24
N GLU A 846 3.79 -29.65 -8.51
CA GLU A 846 2.91 -30.14 -9.58
C GLU A 846 2.78 -29.03 -10.63
N ILE A 847 3.14 -29.32 -11.88
CA ILE A 847 3.13 -28.33 -12.96
C ILE A 847 2.41 -28.94 -14.15
N ASN A 848 1.07 -28.88 -14.20
CA ASN A 848 0.26 -29.73 -15.08
C ASN A 848 -0.66 -28.96 -16.03
N GLY A 849 -0.76 -29.42 -17.28
CA GLY A 849 -1.76 -28.91 -18.23
C GLY A 849 -1.63 -27.42 -18.56
N ASN A 850 -0.44 -26.83 -18.45
CA ASN A 850 -0.21 -25.45 -18.87
C ASN A 850 -0.05 -25.39 -20.39
N HIS A 851 -0.67 -24.40 -21.00
CA HIS A 851 -0.66 -24.14 -22.43
C HIS A 851 0.18 -22.89 -22.69
N LEU A 852 1.33 -23.08 -23.33
CA LEU A 852 2.34 -22.06 -23.54
C LEU A 852 2.37 -21.67 -25.03
N HIS A 853 2.27 -20.38 -25.34
CA HIS A 853 2.33 -19.87 -26.71
C HIS A 853 3.46 -18.85 -26.88
N SER A 854 4.26 -19.03 -27.93
CA SER A 854 5.24 -18.05 -28.39
C SER A 854 5.21 -17.95 -29.92
N THR A 855 5.26 -16.73 -30.45
CA THR A 855 5.16 -16.48 -31.89
C THR A 855 6.43 -16.86 -32.65
N THR A 856 7.59 -16.81 -31.98
CA THR A 856 8.89 -17.14 -32.57
C THR A 856 9.78 -17.93 -31.61
N TRP A 857 10.20 -19.11 -32.07
CA TRP A 857 11.29 -19.91 -31.50
C TRP A 857 12.00 -20.60 -32.67
N ASP A 858 12.94 -19.86 -33.25
CA ASP A 858 13.77 -20.07 -34.46
C ASP A 858 13.15 -20.74 -35.72
N GLY A 859 13.77 -20.50 -36.87
CA GLY A 859 13.37 -21.12 -38.14
C GLY A 859 13.80 -22.59 -38.30
N TYR A 860 14.42 -23.21 -37.29
CA TYR A 860 15.26 -24.41 -37.43
C TYR A 860 14.92 -25.56 -36.46
N THR A 861 14.20 -25.30 -35.37
CA THR A 861 13.75 -26.24 -34.31
C THR A 861 12.25 -26.56 -34.38
N GLY A 862 11.48 -25.82 -35.17
CA GLY A 862 10.05 -26.12 -35.40
C GLY A 862 9.14 -25.97 -34.18
N GLY A 863 9.52 -25.18 -33.17
CA GLY A 863 8.59 -24.65 -32.16
C GLY A 863 8.44 -25.44 -30.83
N LEU A 864 9.44 -26.25 -30.44
CA LEU A 864 9.51 -26.80 -29.07
C LEU A 864 10.65 -26.15 -28.29
N TRP A 865 10.32 -25.49 -27.18
CA TRP A 865 11.32 -24.88 -26.31
C TRP A 865 11.59 -25.75 -25.07
N PRO A 866 12.75 -26.42 -24.98
CA PRO A 866 13.05 -27.34 -23.87
C PRO A 866 13.32 -26.64 -22.53
N ARG A 867 13.41 -25.30 -22.51
CA ARG A 867 13.67 -24.48 -21.32
C ARG A 867 12.43 -23.76 -20.80
N TRP A 868 11.22 -24.17 -21.20
CA TRP A 868 9.96 -23.59 -20.70
C TRP A 868 9.84 -23.60 -19.17
N LEU A 869 10.45 -24.59 -18.50
CA LEU A 869 10.51 -24.75 -17.05
C LEU A 869 11.96 -24.74 -16.55
N ILE A 870 12.26 -23.86 -15.59
CA ILE A 870 13.48 -23.92 -14.76
C ILE A 870 13.11 -24.23 -13.31
N LYS A 871 13.91 -25.11 -12.70
CA LYS A 871 13.92 -25.34 -11.25
C LYS A 871 15.29 -24.96 -10.72
N ALA A 872 15.34 -24.02 -9.78
CA ALA A 872 16.57 -23.42 -9.26
C ALA A 872 16.65 -23.51 -7.72
N GLY A 873 17.83 -23.23 -7.18
CA GLY A 873 18.10 -23.24 -5.75
C GLY A 873 18.23 -24.67 -5.20
N GLY A 874 17.54 -24.93 -4.09
CA GLY A 874 17.43 -26.24 -3.45
C GLY A 874 16.61 -27.25 -4.24
N GLU A 875 16.47 -28.47 -3.70
CA GLU A 875 15.77 -29.53 -4.41
C GLU A 875 14.27 -29.22 -4.54
N VAL A 876 13.77 -29.21 -5.77
CA VAL A 876 12.34 -29.20 -6.10
C VAL A 876 11.99 -30.51 -6.79
N ALA A 877 11.23 -31.36 -6.10
CA ALA A 877 10.72 -32.61 -6.65
C ALA A 877 9.47 -32.34 -7.49
N LEU A 878 9.57 -32.55 -8.80
CA LEU A 878 8.38 -32.64 -9.65
C LEU A 878 7.65 -33.95 -9.30
N GLN A 879 6.46 -33.83 -8.73
CA GLN A 879 5.55 -34.97 -8.50
C GLN A 879 4.83 -35.33 -9.81
N SER A 880 4.48 -34.32 -10.60
CA SER A 880 3.91 -34.45 -11.95
C SER A 880 4.28 -33.23 -12.80
N ALA A 881 4.37 -33.45 -14.12
CA ALA A 881 4.62 -32.42 -15.12
C ALA A 881 3.83 -32.72 -16.41
N ASP A 882 2.62 -33.26 -16.25
CA ASP A 882 1.86 -33.91 -17.31
C ASP A 882 0.94 -32.93 -18.05
N GLY A 883 0.64 -33.24 -19.31
CA GLY A 883 -0.31 -32.46 -20.13
C GLY A 883 0.18 -31.10 -20.62
N ASN A 884 1.32 -30.58 -20.17
CA ASN A 884 1.84 -29.28 -20.63
C ASN A 884 2.13 -29.27 -22.14
N THR A 885 1.84 -28.15 -22.79
CA THR A 885 2.09 -27.94 -24.23
C THR A 885 2.80 -26.63 -24.51
N HIS A 886 3.68 -26.62 -25.49
CA HIS A 886 4.24 -25.41 -26.10
C HIS A 886 3.86 -25.38 -27.58
N ASN A 887 3.22 -24.29 -28.03
CA ASN A 887 2.72 -24.12 -29.40
C ASN A 887 1.89 -25.32 -29.90
N GLY A 888 1.03 -25.84 -29.02
CA GLY A 888 0.13 -26.98 -29.29
C GLY A 888 0.79 -28.37 -29.31
N ALA A 889 2.12 -28.46 -29.18
CA ALA A 889 2.85 -29.72 -29.07
C ALA A 889 3.23 -30.00 -27.60
N LYS A 890 3.41 -31.28 -27.21
CA LYS A 890 3.80 -31.64 -25.84
C LYS A 890 5.13 -30.97 -25.45
N ALA A 891 5.14 -30.23 -24.35
CA ALA A 891 6.35 -29.57 -23.85
C ALA A 891 7.32 -30.62 -23.23
N PRO A 892 8.56 -30.78 -23.74
CA PRO A 892 9.52 -31.72 -23.18
C PRO A 892 10.17 -31.14 -21.91
N LEU A 893 10.53 -31.99 -20.95
CA LEU A 893 11.42 -31.60 -19.86
C LEU A 893 12.88 -31.60 -20.36
N LEU A 894 13.69 -30.65 -19.87
CA LEU A 894 15.08 -30.47 -20.30
C LEU A 894 15.93 -31.76 -20.21
N SER A 895 15.74 -32.58 -19.17
CA SER A 895 16.45 -33.86 -19.02
C SER A 895 16.03 -34.91 -20.05
N THR A 896 14.75 -34.95 -20.44
CA THR A 896 14.24 -35.80 -21.50
C THR A 896 14.77 -35.34 -22.86
N TYR A 897 14.74 -34.02 -23.10
CA TYR A 897 15.28 -33.41 -24.32
C TYR A 897 16.79 -33.66 -24.45
N GLN A 898 17.57 -33.49 -23.38
CA GLN A 898 19.00 -33.74 -23.40
C GLN A 898 19.32 -35.21 -23.69
N ALA A 899 18.61 -36.16 -23.06
CA ALA A 899 18.78 -37.59 -23.36
C ALA A 899 18.43 -37.93 -24.82
N GLU A 900 17.46 -37.22 -25.41
CA GLU A 900 17.11 -37.33 -26.82
C GLU A 900 18.20 -36.76 -27.73
N VAL A 901 18.72 -35.58 -27.42
CA VAL A 901 19.87 -34.94 -28.12
C VAL A 901 21.11 -35.84 -28.07
N ASP A 902 21.47 -36.36 -26.89
CA ASP A 902 22.63 -37.24 -26.70
C ASP A 902 22.47 -38.55 -27.49
N SER A 903 21.27 -39.12 -27.52
CA SER A 903 20.93 -40.30 -28.33
C SER A 903 21.09 -40.03 -29.83
N HIS A 904 20.67 -38.86 -30.33
CA HIS A 904 20.84 -38.50 -31.73
C HIS A 904 22.30 -38.14 -32.06
N LYS A 905 23.05 -37.46 -31.17
CA LYS A 905 24.50 -37.24 -31.32
C LYS A 905 25.26 -38.56 -31.39
N ALA A 906 24.89 -39.56 -30.56
CA ALA A 906 25.48 -40.89 -30.60
C ALA A 906 25.22 -41.61 -31.94
N LYS A 907 23.97 -41.55 -32.46
CA LYS A 907 23.62 -42.10 -33.79
C LYS A 907 24.42 -41.43 -34.92
N LEU A 908 24.48 -40.09 -34.92
CA LEU A 908 25.21 -39.31 -35.92
C LEU A 908 26.71 -39.65 -35.90
N THR A 909 27.30 -39.72 -34.72
CA THR A 909 28.71 -40.14 -34.52
C THR A 909 28.95 -41.57 -35.05
N LEU A 910 28.04 -42.51 -34.78
CA LEU A 910 28.14 -43.88 -35.25
C LEU A 910 28.07 -44.00 -36.78
N ALA A 911 27.26 -43.17 -37.43
CA ALA A 911 27.11 -43.18 -38.89
C ALA A 911 28.30 -42.51 -39.60
N LEU A 912 28.78 -41.38 -39.07
CA LEU A 912 30.02 -40.74 -39.55
C LEU A 912 31.21 -41.69 -39.46
N ALA A 913 31.32 -42.47 -38.37
CA ALA A 913 32.37 -43.48 -38.20
C ALA A 913 32.28 -44.68 -39.16
N LYS A 914 31.15 -44.90 -39.84
CA LYS A 914 30.94 -45.99 -40.81
C LYS A 914 31.09 -45.57 -42.27
N HIS A 915 31.18 -44.27 -42.56
CA HIS A 915 31.02 -43.68 -43.90
C HIS A 915 29.63 -43.89 -44.55
N ASP A 916 28.65 -44.49 -43.86
CA ASP A 916 27.27 -44.68 -44.33
C ASP A 916 26.39 -43.44 -44.12
N VAL A 917 26.90 -42.25 -44.48
CA VAL A 917 26.20 -40.98 -44.23
C VAL A 917 24.87 -40.90 -45.00
N HIS A 918 24.76 -41.61 -46.13
CA HIS A 918 23.53 -41.72 -46.93
C HIS A 918 22.39 -42.52 -46.26
N GLU A 919 22.65 -43.31 -45.21
CA GLU A 919 21.60 -44.01 -44.46
C GLU A 919 21.11 -43.26 -43.21
N VAL A 920 21.70 -42.09 -42.88
CA VAL A 920 21.18 -41.24 -41.80
C VAL A 920 19.97 -40.45 -42.32
N GLY A 921 18.86 -41.16 -42.50
CA GLY A 921 17.56 -40.53 -42.61
C GLY A 921 17.25 -39.77 -41.32
N LEU A 922 17.54 -38.46 -41.30
CA LEU A 922 16.94 -37.48 -40.38
C LEU A 922 15.45 -37.26 -40.74
N THR A 923 14.76 -38.32 -41.12
CA THR A 923 13.40 -38.34 -41.63
C THR A 923 12.46 -38.80 -40.52
N ASP A 924 11.92 -37.81 -39.82
CA ASP A 924 10.62 -37.86 -39.17
C ASP A 924 10.37 -38.99 -38.16
N SER A 925 11.14 -38.99 -37.07
CA SER A 925 10.74 -39.63 -35.79
C SER A 925 9.80 -38.74 -34.95
N GLY A 926 9.21 -37.67 -35.51
CA GLY A 926 8.51 -36.62 -34.77
C GLY A 926 9.41 -35.75 -33.87
N SER A 927 10.70 -36.06 -33.80
CA SER A 927 11.73 -35.38 -33.01
C SER A 927 12.25 -34.14 -33.73
N LYS A 928 11.70 -32.98 -33.42
CA LYS A 928 12.09 -31.68 -33.98
C LYS A 928 13.40 -31.14 -33.35
N LEU A 929 14.49 -31.90 -33.45
CA LEU A 929 15.82 -31.46 -33.02
C LEU A 929 16.47 -30.64 -34.14
N SER A 930 17.01 -29.46 -33.82
CA SER A 930 17.71 -28.67 -34.83
C SER A 930 19.13 -29.20 -35.07
N LEU A 931 19.67 -28.88 -36.25
CA LEU A 931 21.07 -29.18 -36.57
C LEU A 931 22.04 -28.43 -35.62
N SER A 932 21.64 -27.26 -35.12
CA SER A 932 22.36 -26.49 -34.10
C SER A 932 22.50 -27.25 -32.77
N ASP A 933 21.44 -27.90 -32.29
CA ASP A 933 21.45 -28.67 -31.03
C ASP A 933 22.39 -29.88 -31.13
N LEU A 934 22.38 -30.51 -32.31
CA LEU A 934 23.24 -31.65 -32.68
C LEU A 934 24.72 -31.27 -32.84
N LEU A 935 25.03 -30.04 -33.24
CA LEU A 935 26.40 -29.55 -33.48
C LEU A 935 27.00 -28.75 -32.31
N SER A 936 26.21 -28.36 -31.32
CA SER A 936 26.71 -27.66 -30.12
C SER A 936 27.72 -28.53 -29.33
N PRO A 937 28.96 -28.06 -29.12
CA PRO A 937 30.05 -28.90 -28.60
C PRO A 937 29.93 -29.24 -27.12
N ASP A 938 29.37 -28.34 -26.30
CA ASP A 938 29.35 -28.49 -24.83
C ASP A 938 28.03 -29.06 -24.28
N GLY A 939 26.98 -29.14 -25.11
CA GLY A 939 25.65 -29.61 -24.69
C GLY A 939 24.94 -28.65 -23.72
N PHE A 940 24.22 -27.66 -24.25
CA PHE A 940 23.34 -26.75 -23.50
C PHE A 940 23.92 -26.25 -22.15
N ALA A 941 25.13 -25.67 -22.18
CA ALA A 941 25.76 -25.09 -21.00
C ALA A 941 24.82 -24.06 -20.32
N GLY A 942 24.49 -24.33 -19.05
CA GLY A 942 23.55 -23.52 -18.29
C GLY A 942 24.19 -22.26 -17.71
N SER A 943 24.01 -21.11 -18.36
CA SER A 943 24.30 -19.81 -17.74
C SER A 943 23.33 -18.71 -18.19
N SER A 944 22.27 -18.53 -17.41
CA SER A 944 21.50 -17.28 -17.33
C SER A 944 21.38 -16.95 -15.84
N ILE A 945 22.38 -16.23 -15.31
CA ILE A 945 22.44 -15.87 -13.89
C ILE A 945 21.43 -14.75 -13.68
N LEU A 946 20.36 -15.04 -12.96
CA LEU A 946 19.24 -14.12 -12.69
C LEU A 946 19.72 -12.89 -11.91
N SER A 947 19.27 -11.71 -12.33
CA SER A 947 19.40 -10.44 -11.61
C SER A 947 18.52 -10.39 -10.36
N ASP A 948 18.85 -9.48 -9.43
CA ASP A 948 18.14 -9.34 -8.17
C ASP A 948 16.95 -8.38 -8.27
N PHE A 949 15.79 -8.82 -7.78
CA PHE A 949 14.52 -8.06 -7.80
C PHE A 949 14.56 -6.71 -7.05
N ASN A 950 15.64 -6.47 -6.27
CA ASN A 950 15.86 -5.33 -5.37
C ASN A 950 16.77 -4.23 -5.95
N GLY A 951 16.34 -3.61 -7.04
CA GLY A 951 16.54 -2.17 -7.32
C GLY A 951 17.96 -1.61 -7.46
N ASN A 952 19.01 -2.41 -7.43
CA ASN A 952 20.39 -1.95 -7.64
C ASN A 952 20.70 -1.85 -9.14
N GLN A 953 20.71 -0.63 -9.69
CA GLN A 953 21.23 -0.38 -11.04
C GLN A 953 22.75 -0.59 -11.10
N GLY A 954 23.17 -1.82 -11.37
CA GLY A 954 24.46 -2.11 -11.98
C GLY A 954 24.36 -1.94 -13.50
N ALA A 955 24.88 -0.85 -14.05
CA ALA A 955 24.91 -0.65 -15.49
C ALA A 955 25.87 -1.66 -16.16
N LEU A 956 25.32 -2.77 -16.66
CA LEU A 956 26.04 -3.67 -17.56
C LEU A 956 26.04 -3.08 -18.96
N SER A 957 27.18 -2.46 -19.32
CA SER A 957 27.48 -2.06 -20.68
C SER A 957 27.45 -3.29 -21.61
N TYR A 958 26.79 -3.17 -22.76
CA TYR A 958 27.01 -4.07 -23.89
C TYR A 958 28.47 -3.98 -24.35
N ALA A 959 29.32 -4.83 -23.81
CA ALA A 959 30.65 -5.10 -24.32
C ALA A 959 30.56 -6.33 -25.22
N SER A 960 30.54 -6.10 -26.54
CA SER A 960 30.69 -7.16 -27.53
C SER A 960 32.11 -7.71 -27.47
N ASP A 961 32.32 -8.82 -26.75
CA ASP A 961 33.63 -9.47 -26.66
C ASP A 961 33.96 -10.20 -27.97
N ALA A 962 34.44 -9.42 -28.93
CA ALA A 962 35.08 -9.88 -30.15
C ALA A 962 36.47 -10.48 -29.84
N ALA A 963 36.50 -11.58 -29.07
CA ALA A 963 37.71 -12.21 -28.56
C ALA A 963 37.83 -13.73 -28.86
N LEU A 964 36.96 -14.26 -29.74
CA LEU A 964 36.99 -15.67 -30.20
C LEU A 964 37.17 -15.82 -31.71
N ASN A 965 37.75 -14.80 -32.35
CA ASN A 965 38.02 -14.77 -33.79
C ASN A 965 39.53 -14.90 -34.08
N ASN A 966 40.17 -15.99 -33.61
CA ASN A 966 41.54 -16.36 -34.01
C ASN A 966 41.96 -17.80 -33.59
N GLN A 967 41.09 -18.80 -33.75
CA GLN A 967 41.54 -20.18 -33.93
C GLN A 967 41.05 -20.72 -35.27
N VAL A 968 41.95 -21.40 -35.97
CA VAL A 968 41.80 -21.76 -37.38
C VAL A 968 40.72 -22.82 -37.56
N LEU A 969 39.56 -22.40 -38.07
CA LEU A 969 38.61 -23.30 -38.70
C LEU A 969 39.24 -23.87 -39.99
N PRO A 970 39.32 -25.19 -40.18
CA PRO A 970 39.46 -25.75 -41.52
C PRO A 970 38.23 -25.39 -42.35
N SER A 971 38.43 -25.14 -43.63
CA SER A 971 37.50 -24.47 -44.55
C SER A 971 36.12 -25.13 -44.68
N MET A 972 35.06 -24.31 -44.60
CA MET A 972 33.75 -24.64 -45.15
C MET A 972 33.81 -24.72 -46.68
N GLU A 973 33.99 -25.92 -47.23
CA GLU A 973 33.84 -26.19 -48.67
C GLU A 973 33.15 -27.54 -48.96
N GLY A 974 32.41 -28.06 -47.98
CA GLY A 974 31.80 -29.39 -48.01
C GLY A 974 30.35 -29.40 -47.52
N LEU A 975 29.47 -28.66 -48.19
CA LEU A 975 28.02 -28.72 -47.95
C LEU A 975 27.25 -28.76 -49.28
N GLN A 976 27.36 -29.90 -49.97
CA GLN A 976 26.41 -30.37 -50.97
C GLN A 976 26.23 -31.88 -50.81
N ILE A 977 24.97 -32.32 -50.84
CA ILE A 977 24.50 -33.69 -50.59
C ILE A 977 24.52 -34.13 -49.11
N LEU A 978 23.56 -33.61 -48.35
CA LEU A 978 22.57 -34.40 -47.61
C LEU A 978 21.36 -33.52 -47.24
#